data_AF-A0AAU5ZMB5-F1
#
_entry.id   AF-A0AAU5ZMB5-F1
#
_cell.length_a   1.000
_cell.length_b   1.000
_cell.length_c   1.000
_cell.angle_alpha   90.00
_cell.angle_beta   90.00
_cell.angle_gamma   90.00
#
_symmetry.space_group_name_H-M   'P 1'
#
loop_
_entity.id
_entity.type
_entity.pdbx_description
1 polymer ?
#
loop_
_entity_poly.entity_id
_entity_poly.type
_entity_poly.pdbx_seq_one_letter_code
_entity_poly.pdbx_strand_id
1 'polypeptide(L)'
;MPGHFTHIYAARRVSDLLLSGEFDDWPDLGEGGVAVGHYPPEFCGQVMRDWEKFTAIGAIGPDLFFFSQDWSNDLLGPRSDQIMLALATFYYFDMAAENDWEPLLIILDEVSSTMAGIIRFLIKLDKIWQDFVKAWNKTIGPLVDAASEVLDDLTGGLLSQFKVALEELKLAIVNIGEQELSTFVDIWGMMNTCIQKGWSEDSFLWSDMSHYRRTSTTCQALVRQAEAMHDGSEYGGERFQQMLAFALGWIVHVGTDTIAHSFVNEQCGGPYRDHATRHHLIENHIDAWNYSQSGPGGTIPEDPWGKTEDYPDLSMSALWFAVQLTPDDPQGEQRPAPLPTDPDERDEALDVDGEMPLWLAEAIVAALKETFEDHPHPQIYLGDAFQQQIDQGMLTNVVRTVTGHGLDRPFQEILDGIAPPPPFDVPRGFPLPWEVRTAYRLMITLYKLNFNGSWELQKPRKPDFVIMPPASDFTNLLQPPDFSGVTGDNPIEDVCAVFVALVEWVIKEVGAAIELVGDLIKMALSPLTYPLRLGLYELAMMVWDIAMKTHNVMTHTGLLMPHSEQRYPDGELRLPNEIDLPLITLGGTIDGAFAQALADAIDPLGHLDTAEDVIVSHSVRDPRMPFYPVLQYHADGSTPDEWEYRRPWAYPLISEFESGGVNFEVPTPTETYDPSKSDPSVNSQAYRPMRPGPYPEGSRPDQVFFRTDAGHDPNGRYNYEHAQTPWQTDLLNEQHIGKAQVRRSPLGDPVPFSAYLIGRLANPTEYDTQFNLDSDRAYAYLTWDWIRGEELGTAGMGIKYRKPVVPPQGDTVGWDGGTTPLQLRYVDPPSPPIIIGRADDPDGEPQ
;
A
#
# COMPACT_ATOMS: atom_id res chain seq x y z
N MET A 1 -4.59 -1.36 -0.47
CA MET A 1 -3.84 -0.80 0.68
C MET A 1 -2.46 -1.43 0.68
N PRO A 2 -1.36 -0.68 0.90
CA PRO A 2 -0.02 -1.26 0.95
C PRO A 2 0.14 -2.22 2.12
N GLY A 3 0.90 -3.31 1.91
CA GLY A 3 1.04 -4.40 2.88
C GLY A 3 1.96 -4.11 4.06
N HIS A 4 2.88 -3.14 3.96
CA HIS A 4 3.87 -2.67 4.94
C HIS A 4 4.71 -3.75 5.66
N PHE A 5 4.52 -5.04 5.37
CA PHE A 5 5.23 -6.14 6.00
C PHE A 5 6.73 -6.03 5.72
N THR A 6 7.11 -5.69 4.49
CA THR A 6 8.51 -5.53 4.06
C THR A 6 9.24 -4.47 4.89
N HIS A 7 8.61 -3.33 5.16
CA HIS A 7 9.20 -2.28 5.99
C HIS A 7 9.37 -2.71 7.45
N ILE A 8 8.33 -3.28 8.04
CA ILE A 8 8.35 -3.77 9.43
C ILE A 8 9.41 -4.86 9.57
N TYR A 9 9.48 -5.80 8.63
CA TYR A 9 10.49 -6.84 8.57
C TYR A 9 11.91 -6.25 8.42
N ALA A 10 12.09 -5.27 7.53
CA ALA A 10 13.37 -4.59 7.35
C ALA A 10 13.85 -3.93 8.65
N ALA A 11 12.96 -3.28 9.40
CA ALA A 11 13.29 -2.66 10.68
C ALA A 11 13.80 -3.67 11.73
N ARG A 12 13.21 -4.87 11.79
CA ARG A 12 13.73 -5.96 12.64
C ARG A 12 15.10 -6.42 12.18
N ARG A 13 15.30 -6.61 10.87
CA ARG A 13 16.60 -7.02 10.32
C ARG A 13 17.69 -5.96 10.55
N VAL A 14 17.33 -4.67 10.53
CA VAL A 14 18.24 -3.59 10.93
C VAL A 14 18.60 -3.69 12.40
N SER A 15 17.62 -3.87 13.29
CA SER A 15 17.89 -4.10 14.73
C SER A 15 18.82 -5.30 14.95
N ASP A 16 18.58 -6.42 14.28
CA ASP A 16 19.41 -7.62 14.35
C ASP A 16 20.84 -7.37 13.86
N LEU A 17 21.01 -6.65 12.73
CA LEU A 17 22.31 -6.27 12.20
C LEU A 17 23.08 -5.37 13.17
N LEU A 18 22.43 -4.35 13.74
CA LEU A 18 23.04 -3.44 14.71
C LEU A 18 23.46 -4.15 16.00
N LEU A 19 22.71 -5.17 16.43
CA LEU A 19 23.01 -5.96 17.62
C LEU A 19 24.04 -7.08 17.39
N SER A 20 24.34 -7.42 16.13
CA SER A 20 25.33 -8.46 15.80
C SER A 20 26.76 -8.07 16.20
N GLY A 21 27.05 -6.77 16.28
CA GLY A 21 28.40 -6.24 16.43
C GLY A 21 29.28 -6.38 15.16
N GLU A 22 28.69 -6.81 14.03
CA GLU A 22 29.38 -7.01 12.75
C GLU A 22 29.24 -5.83 11.78
N PHE A 23 28.38 -4.86 12.07
CA PHE A 23 28.18 -3.68 11.23
C PHE A 23 29.33 -2.68 11.37
N ASP A 24 30.12 -2.49 10.31
CA ASP A 24 31.34 -1.69 10.30
C ASP A 24 31.21 -0.32 9.60
N ASP A 25 30.05 -0.04 9.00
CA ASP A 25 29.75 1.20 8.27
C ASP A 25 29.00 2.23 9.14
N TRP A 26 29.44 2.36 10.40
CA TRP A 26 28.96 3.36 11.34
C TRP A 26 29.90 4.59 11.33
N PRO A 27 29.38 5.83 11.43
CA PRO A 27 30.24 7.02 11.43
C PRO A 27 31.24 7.04 12.59
N ASP A 28 32.49 7.41 12.30
CA ASP A 28 33.50 7.70 13.33
C ASP A 28 33.19 9.06 13.97
N LEU A 29 32.74 9.02 15.23
CA LEU A 29 32.39 10.21 16.02
C LEU A 29 33.57 10.72 16.89
N GLY A 30 34.75 10.09 16.82
CA GLY A 30 35.95 10.44 17.57
C GLY A 30 35.94 10.10 19.08
N GLU A 31 37.12 10.09 19.71
CA GLU A 31 37.31 9.72 21.14
C GLU A 31 36.85 10.77 22.16
N GLY A 32 36.34 11.94 21.73
CA GLY A 32 36.15 13.08 22.62
C GLY A 32 34.92 13.93 22.30
N GLY A 33 33.81 13.64 22.98
CA GLY A 33 32.66 14.54 23.00
C GLY A 33 31.54 13.99 23.85
N VAL A 34 31.44 14.47 25.09
CA VAL A 34 30.31 14.21 26.00
C VAL A 34 29.11 15.03 25.51
N ALA A 35 28.56 14.68 24.35
CA ALA A 35 27.23 15.09 23.96
C ALA A 35 26.25 13.99 24.42
N VAL A 36 25.05 14.39 24.84
CA VAL A 36 23.97 13.47 25.20
C VAL A 36 23.52 12.61 23.99
N GLY A 37 23.93 12.96 22.76
CA GLY A 37 23.52 12.32 21.49
C GLY A 37 24.61 11.49 20.78
N HIS A 38 25.32 10.62 21.50
CA HIS A 38 26.12 9.56 20.87
C HIS A 38 25.40 8.22 21.06
N TYR A 39 24.72 7.76 20.02
CA TYR A 39 24.04 6.48 20.02
C TYR A 39 24.92 5.45 19.28
N PRO A 40 25.55 4.49 19.97
CA PRO A 40 26.27 3.41 19.31
C PRO A 40 25.29 2.44 18.61
N PRO A 41 25.77 1.65 17.62
CA PRO A 41 24.95 0.68 16.89
C PRO A 41 24.12 -0.20 17.83
N GLU A 42 24.75 -0.81 18.83
CA GLU A 42 24.10 -1.76 19.72
C GLU A 42 23.02 -1.11 20.58
N PHE A 43 23.17 0.18 20.93
CA PHE A 43 22.14 0.92 21.65
C PHE A 43 20.91 1.16 20.77
N CYS A 44 21.11 1.64 19.54
CA CYS A 44 20.01 1.82 18.58
C CYS A 44 19.29 0.49 18.33
N GLY A 45 20.04 -0.58 18.07
CA GLY A 45 19.48 -1.91 17.86
C GLY A 45 18.70 -2.42 19.08
N GLN A 46 19.20 -2.18 20.30
CA GLN A 46 18.51 -2.57 21.54
C GLN A 46 17.22 -1.77 21.76
N VAL A 47 17.25 -0.45 21.56
CA VAL A 47 16.05 0.41 21.66
C VAL A 47 14.98 -0.04 20.67
N MET A 48 15.37 -0.36 19.43
CA MET A 48 14.44 -0.87 18.42
C MET A 48 13.80 -2.20 18.84
N ARG A 49 14.57 -3.09 19.48
CA ARG A 49 14.10 -4.39 19.95
C ARG A 49 13.22 -4.29 21.21
N ASP A 50 13.59 -3.43 22.15
CA ASP A 50 12.85 -3.23 23.41
C ASP A 50 11.49 -2.55 23.17
N TRP A 51 11.40 -1.71 22.13
CA TRP A 51 10.20 -0.97 21.75
C TRP A 51 9.78 -1.32 20.32
N GLU A 52 9.66 -2.62 20.04
CA GLU A 52 9.44 -3.18 18.70
C GLU A 52 8.24 -2.57 17.98
N LYS A 53 7.12 -2.35 18.68
CA LYS A 53 5.92 -1.78 18.08
C LYS A 53 6.07 -0.31 17.70
N PHE A 54 6.77 0.47 18.52
CA PHE A 54 7.11 1.86 18.17
C PHE A 54 8.01 1.89 16.94
N THR A 55 8.98 0.98 16.87
CA THR A 55 9.84 0.80 15.69
C THR A 55 9.03 0.41 14.46
N ALA A 56 8.08 -0.52 14.58
CA ALA A 56 7.23 -0.97 13.48
C ALA A 56 6.34 0.16 12.93
N ILE A 57 5.70 0.95 13.80
CA ILE A 57 4.93 2.14 13.39
C ILE A 57 5.85 3.18 12.77
N GLY A 58 7.05 3.36 13.32
CA GLY A 58 8.08 4.20 12.72
C GLY A 58 8.44 3.72 11.31
N ALA A 59 8.53 2.41 11.08
CA ALA A 59 8.86 1.82 9.79
C ALA A 59 7.73 1.91 8.76
N ILE A 60 6.48 2.11 9.18
CA ILE A 60 5.40 2.61 8.29
C ILE A 60 5.75 4.03 7.84
N GLY A 61 6.26 4.85 8.76
CA GLY A 61 6.88 6.12 8.41
C GLY A 61 5.91 7.14 7.80
N PRO A 62 6.32 7.88 6.76
CA PRO A 62 5.50 8.74 5.92
C PRO A 62 4.13 8.17 5.53
N ASP A 63 4.03 6.85 5.33
CA ASP A 63 2.80 6.18 4.87
C ASP A 63 1.66 6.28 5.87
N LEU A 64 1.94 6.55 7.14
CA LEU A 64 0.92 6.85 8.14
C LEU A 64 -0.01 7.97 7.67
N PHE A 65 0.51 8.92 6.89
CA PHE A 65 -0.28 10.04 6.38
C PHE A 65 -1.16 9.68 5.17
N PHE A 66 -1.00 8.51 4.51
CA PHE A 66 -2.01 8.02 3.57
C PHE A 66 -3.37 7.75 4.25
N PHE A 67 -3.35 7.53 5.56
CA PHE A 67 -4.55 7.36 6.39
C PHE A 67 -5.05 8.68 6.96
N SER A 68 -4.28 9.75 6.80
CA SER A 68 -4.77 11.11 6.99
C SER A 68 -5.75 11.38 5.85
N GLN A 69 -6.93 11.92 6.14
CA GLN A 69 -7.89 12.28 5.10
C GLN A 69 -7.51 13.63 4.46
N ASP A 70 -6.23 13.80 4.12
CA ASP A 70 -5.67 15.00 3.51
C ASP A 70 -5.73 14.89 1.99
N TRP A 71 -6.73 15.56 1.40
CA TRP A 71 -6.98 15.44 -0.04
C TRP A 71 -6.66 16.76 -0.76
N SER A 72 -6.02 16.68 -1.92
CA SER A 72 -5.61 17.87 -2.69
C SER A 72 -6.67 18.40 -3.66
N ASN A 73 -7.89 17.86 -3.62
CA ASN A 73 -8.99 18.23 -4.52
C ASN A 73 -9.97 19.24 -3.89
N ASP A 74 -10.66 20.00 -4.76
CA ASP A 74 -11.58 21.09 -4.40
C ASP A 74 -12.75 20.66 -3.50
N LEU A 75 -13.15 19.39 -3.56
CA LEU A 75 -14.32 18.88 -2.83
C LEU A 75 -13.95 18.42 -1.42
N LEU A 76 -12.86 17.67 -1.30
CA LEU A 76 -12.45 16.99 -0.08
C LEU A 76 -11.45 17.77 0.75
N GLY A 77 -10.51 18.48 0.11
CA GLY A 77 -9.48 19.24 0.81
C GLY A 77 -10.05 20.18 1.87
N PRO A 78 -11.07 21.01 1.54
CA PRO A 78 -11.73 21.89 2.52
C PRO A 78 -12.51 21.18 3.65
N ARG A 79 -12.69 19.85 3.57
CA ARG A 79 -13.43 19.04 4.54
C ARG A 79 -12.53 18.11 5.36
N SER A 80 -11.23 18.08 5.11
CA SER A 80 -10.26 17.18 5.74
C SER A 80 -10.38 17.16 7.26
N ASP A 81 -10.30 18.34 7.93
CA ASP A 81 -10.42 18.40 9.40
C ASP A 81 -11.79 17.91 9.91
N GLN A 82 -12.88 18.16 9.17
CA GLN A 82 -14.23 17.72 9.54
C GLN A 82 -14.40 16.20 9.43
N ILE A 83 -13.81 15.58 8.40
CA ILE A 83 -13.80 14.13 8.22
C ILE A 83 -12.99 13.49 9.35
N MET A 84 -11.81 14.05 9.67
CA MET A 84 -10.99 13.57 10.79
C MET A 84 -11.73 13.69 12.12
N LEU A 85 -12.44 14.80 12.38
CA LEU A 85 -13.26 14.95 13.59
C LEU A 85 -14.40 13.92 13.66
N ALA A 86 -15.03 13.62 12.52
CA ALA A 86 -16.09 12.62 12.43
C ALA A 86 -15.55 11.21 12.70
N LEU A 87 -14.40 10.86 12.14
CA LEU A 87 -13.69 9.60 12.43
C LEU A 87 -13.25 9.52 13.89
N ALA A 88 -12.68 10.58 14.45
CA ALA A 88 -12.31 10.63 15.87
C ALA A 88 -13.53 10.41 16.78
N THR A 89 -14.68 11.01 16.42
CA THR A 89 -15.95 10.80 17.13
C THR A 89 -16.43 9.37 17.01
N PHE A 90 -16.39 8.80 15.80
CA PHE A 90 -16.76 7.40 15.53
C PHE A 90 -15.96 6.43 16.41
N TYR A 91 -14.64 6.60 16.46
CA TYR A 91 -13.77 5.76 17.28
C TYR A 91 -13.88 6.03 18.79
N TYR A 92 -14.27 7.23 19.22
CA TYR A 92 -14.46 7.53 20.62
C TYR A 92 -15.70 6.86 21.22
N PHE A 93 -16.77 6.73 20.43
CA PHE A 93 -17.97 6.02 20.84
C PHE A 93 -17.90 4.50 20.60
N ASP A 94 -16.75 4.00 20.17
CA ASP A 94 -16.48 2.58 19.98
C ASP A 94 -17.41 1.87 18.98
N MET A 95 -18.00 2.64 18.05
CA MET A 95 -18.90 2.10 17.02
C MET A 95 -18.17 1.10 16.09
N ALA A 96 -16.85 1.22 15.98
CA ALA A 96 -16.00 0.31 15.21
C ALA A 96 -15.97 -1.11 15.82
N ALA A 97 -15.86 -1.23 17.15
CA ALA A 97 -15.87 -2.52 17.84
C ALA A 97 -17.23 -3.23 17.73
N GLU A 98 -18.32 -2.48 17.54
CA GLU A 98 -19.65 -3.06 17.29
C GLU A 98 -19.84 -3.55 15.85
N ASN A 99 -18.82 -3.43 14.97
CA ASN A 99 -18.94 -3.61 13.52
C ASN A 99 -20.09 -2.79 12.91
N ASP A 100 -20.49 -1.69 13.57
CA ASP A 100 -21.54 -0.80 13.11
C ASP A 100 -20.93 0.25 12.19
N TRP A 101 -20.81 -0.12 10.93
CA TRP A 101 -20.30 0.77 9.89
C TRP A 101 -21.31 1.84 9.44
N GLU A 102 -22.59 1.74 9.81
CA GLU A 102 -23.64 2.64 9.29
C GLU A 102 -23.37 4.12 9.59
N PRO A 103 -22.91 4.53 10.79
CA PRO A 103 -22.53 5.91 11.06
C PRO A 103 -21.40 6.42 10.16
N LEU A 104 -20.39 5.58 9.90
CA LEU A 104 -19.30 5.90 8.99
C LEU A 104 -19.82 6.05 7.56
N LEU A 105 -20.70 5.14 7.11
CA LEU A 105 -21.34 5.21 5.80
C LEU A 105 -22.14 6.51 5.61
N ILE A 106 -22.85 6.98 6.64
CA ILE A 106 -23.58 8.26 6.60
C ILE A 106 -22.62 9.45 6.43
N ILE A 107 -21.50 9.46 7.17
CA ILE A 107 -20.47 10.49 7.03
C ILE A 107 -19.89 10.48 5.62
N LEU A 108 -19.59 9.29 5.10
CA LEU A 108 -19.08 9.10 3.74
C LEU A 108 -20.11 9.49 2.67
N ASP A 109 -21.40 9.29 2.91
CA ASP A 109 -22.48 9.68 1.98
C ASP A 109 -22.63 11.21 1.85
N GLU A 110 -22.34 11.98 2.90
CA GLU A 110 -22.29 13.45 2.83
C GLU A 110 -21.07 13.96 2.05
N VAL A 111 -20.06 13.11 1.91
CA VAL A 111 -18.80 13.33 1.21
C VAL A 111 -18.90 12.64 -0.16
N SER A 112 -19.69 13.23 -1.07
CA SER A 112 -19.92 12.70 -2.44
C SER A 112 -18.66 12.69 -3.30
N SER A 113 -17.74 11.78 -3.02
CA SER A 113 -16.51 11.55 -3.76
C SER A 113 -16.29 10.06 -4.00
N THR A 114 -15.48 9.76 -5.01
CA THR A 114 -15.19 8.40 -5.44
C THR A 114 -14.55 7.56 -4.32
N MET A 115 -13.64 8.10 -3.50
CA MET A 115 -12.98 7.33 -2.41
C MET A 115 -13.94 6.98 -1.28
N ALA A 116 -14.82 7.89 -0.89
CA ALA A 116 -15.90 7.58 0.04
C ALA A 116 -16.84 6.49 -0.52
N GLY A 117 -17.06 6.50 -1.84
CA GLY A 117 -17.73 5.42 -2.56
C GLY A 117 -16.98 4.09 -2.53
N ILE A 118 -15.65 4.08 -2.68
CA ILE A 118 -14.81 2.86 -2.56
C ILE A 118 -14.86 2.31 -1.15
N ILE A 119 -14.65 3.13 -0.13
CA ILE A 119 -14.69 2.69 1.27
C ILE A 119 -16.08 2.14 1.59
N ARG A 120 -17.14 2.83 1.15
CA ARG A 120 -18.52 2.34 1.26
C ARG A 120 -18.72 1.02 0.51
N PHE A 121 -18.18 0.89 -0.69
CA PHE A 121 -18.23 -0.33 -1.49
C PHE A 121 -17.55 -1.48 -0.77
N LEU A 122 -16.30 -1.31 -0.31
CA LEU A 122 -15.52 -2.33 0.38
C LEU A 122 -16.19 -2.76 1.69
N ILE A 123 -16.68 -1.82 2.49
CA ILE A 123 -17.43 -2.12 3.72
C ILE A 123 -18.71 -2.89 3.43
N LYS A 124 -19.52 -2.44 2.46
CA LYS A 124 -20.77 -3.13 2.08
C LYS A 124 -20.45 -4.53 1.57
N LEU A 125 -19.42 -4.66 0.74
CA LEU A 125 -19.00 -5.91 0.14
C LEU A 125 -18.51 -6.91 1.21
N ASP A 126 -17.66 -6.46 2.14
CA ASP A 126 -17.21 -7.28 3.26
C ASP A 126 -18.38 -7.72 4.15
N LYS A 127 -19.29 -6.80 4.53
CA LYS A 127 -20.49 -7.14 5.31
C LYS A 127 -21.33 -8.23 4.63
N ILE A 128 -21.58 -8.09 3.32
CA ILE A 128 -22.30 -9.08 2.53
C ILE A 128 -21.57 -10.42 2.53
N TRP A 129 -20.25 -10.39 2.37
CA TRP A 129 -19.43 -11.58 2.35
C TRP A 129 -19.41 -12.30 3.71
N GLN A 130 -19.25 -11.57 4.81
CA GLN A 130 -19.30 -12.13 6.17
C GLN A 130 -20.67 -12.75 6.49
N ASP A 131 -21.77 -12.07 6.13
CA ASP A 131 -23.12 -12.60 6.29
C ASP A 131 -23.30 -13.90 5.50
N PHE A 132 -22.75 -13.96 4.29
CA PHE A 132 -22.74 -15.17 3.46
C PHE A 132 -21.91 -16.30 4.09
N VAL A 133 -20.66 -16.05 4.50
CA VAL A 133 -19.77 -17.04 5.12
C VAL A 133 -20.39 -17.58 6.42
N LYS A 134 -21.01 -16.72 7.22
CA LYS A 134 -21.76 -17.13 8.42
C LYS A 134 -22.91 -18.08 8.10
N ALA A 135 -23.69 -17.77 7.06
CA ALA A 135 -24.75 -18.65 6.61
C ALA A 135 -24.20 -19.98 6.07
N TRP A 136 -23.09 -19.94 5.31
CA TRP A 136 -22.39 -21.11 4.80
C TRP A 136 -21.88 -22.03 5.93
N ASN A 137 -21.12 -21.48 6.89
CA ASN A 137 -20.57 -22.21 8.04
C ASN A 137 -21.67 -22.80 8.93
N LYS A 138 -22.85 -22.19 8.95
CA LYS A 138 -24.02 -22.71 9.69
C LYS A 138 -24.78 -23.80 8.94
N THR A 139 -24.68 -23.86 7.61
CA THR A 139 -25.56 -24.71 6.78
C THR A 139 -24.82 -25.75 5.97
N ILE A 140 -23.92 -25.36 5.06
CA ILE A 140 -23.24 -26.24 4.10
C ILE A 140 -21.88 -26.71 4.61
N GLY A 141 -21.10 -25.85 5.28
CA GLY A 141 -19.75 -26.18 5.76
C GLY A 141 -19.68 -27.50 6.56
N PRO A 142 -20.51 -27.68 7.61
CA PRO A 142 -20.51 -28.90 8.41
C PRO A 142 -20.93 -30.15 7.62
N LEU A 143 -21.72 -30.00 6.55
CA LEU A 143 -22.18 -31.12 5.70
C LEU A 143 -21.06 -31.67 4.82
N VAL A 144 -20.12 -30.81 4.44
CA VAL A 144 -18.94 -31.17 3.65
C VAL A 144 -17.87 -31.79 4.55
N ASP A 145 -17.70 -31.28 5.78
CA ASP A 145 -16.63 -31.71 6.69
C ASP A 145 -16.95 -32.98 7.49
N ALA A 146 -18.23 -33.25 7.82
CA ALA A 146 -18.63 -34.40 8.61
C ALA A 146 -19.02 -35.61 7.72
N ALA A 147 -18.04 -36.45 7.38
CA ALA A 147 -18.24 -37.63 6.51
C ALA A 147 -19.20 -38.72 7.06
N SER A 148 -19.69 -38.64 8.30
CA SER A 148 -20.32 -39.81 8.97
C SER A 148 -21.72 -39.62 9.57
N GLU A 149 -22.13 -38.42 10.00
CA GLU A 149 -23.29 -38.28 10.91
C GLU A 149 -24.54 -37.61 10.30
N VAL A 150 -24.44 -37.02 9.11
CA VAL A 150 -25.46 -36.02 8.67
C VAL A 150 -26.63 -36.57 7.84
N LEU A 151 -27.12 -37.78 8.11
CA LEU A 151 -28.36 -38.22 7.46
C LEU A 151 -29.63 -37.73 8.14
N ASP A 152 -29.57 -37.38 9.43
CA ASP A 152 -30.74 -36.95 10.20
C ASP A 152 -30.95 -35.41 10.18
N ASP A 153 -29.92 -34.60 9.91
CA ASP A 153 -30.03 -33.12 9.93
C ASP A 153 -30.38 -32.47 8.58
N LEU A 154 -30.43 -33.25 7.49
CA LEU A 154 -30.76 -32.79 6.13
C LEU A 154 -32.27 -32.52 5.96
N THR A 155 -32.82 -31.62 6.76
CA THR A 155 -34.17 -31.09 6.54
C THR A 155 -34.13 -30.07 5.40
N GLY A 156 -35.18 -30.03 4.57
CA GLY A 156 -35.34 -28.96 3.56
C GLY A 156 -35.29 -27.55 4.14
N GLY A 157 -35.35 -27.38 5.46
CA GLY A 157 -35.16 -26.10 6.16
C GLY A 157 -33.74 -25.54 6.07
N LEU A 158 -32.68 -26.35 6.22
CA LEU A 158 -31.29 -25.87 6.15
C LEU A 158 -30.93 -25.43 4.72
N LEU A 159 -31.30 -26.23 3.71
CA LEU A 159 -31.10 -25.86 2.30
C LEU A 159 -31.94 -24.64 1.89
N SER A 160 -33.14 -24.48 2.48
CA SER A 160 -33.93 -23.27 2.27
C SER A 160 -33.29 -22.03 2.88
N GLN A 161 -32.67 -22.13 4.07
CA GLN A 161 -31.90 -21.04 4.68
C GLN A 161 -30.69 -20.66 3.82
N PHE A 162 -29.95 -21.65 3.31
CA PHE A 162 -28.82 -21.41 2.41
C PHE A 162 -29.27 -20.76 1.09
N LYS A 163 -30.40 -21.21 0.52
CA LYS A 163 -30.99 -20.58 -0.67
C LYS A 163 -31.29 -19.10 -0.44
N VAL A 164 -31.84 -18.74 0.71
CA VAL A 164 -32.12 -17.34 1.08
C VAL A 164 -30.81 -16.54 1.15
N ALA A 165 -29.77 -17.08 1.78
CA ALA A 165 -28.46 -16.42 1.83
C ALA A 165 -27.87 -16.15 0.43
N LEU A 166 -28.00 -17.11 -0.51
CA LEU A 166 -27.58 -16.91 -1.91
C LEU A 166 -28.44 -15.86 -2.64
N GLU A 167 -29.76 -15.84 -2.40
CA GLU A 167 -30.67 -14.82 -2.96
C GLU A 167 -30.34 -13.42 -2.42
N GLU A 168 -30.01 -13.30 -1.14
CA GLU A 168 -29.57 -12.07 -0.49
C GLU A 168 -28.21 -11.59 -1.02
N LEU A 169 -27.22 -12.49 -1.13
CA LEU A 169 -25.92 -12.23 -1.75
C LEU A 169 -26.09 -11.69 -3.19
N LYS A 170 -26.91 -12.36 -4.00
CA LYS A 170 -27.19 -11.94 -5.38
C LYS A 170 -27.79 -10.53 -5.44
N LEU A 171 -28.82 -10.27 -4.62
CA LEU A 171 -29.48 -8.97 -4.59
C LEU A 171 -28.52 -7.86 -4.13
N ALA A 172 -27.69 -8.14 -3.13
CA ALA A 172 -26.76 -7.19 -2.59
C ALA A 172 -25.66 -6.82 -3.60
N ILE A 173 -25.12 -7.81 -4.33
CA ILE A 173 -24.15 -7.59 -5.42
C ILE A 173 -24.77 -6.76 -6.56
N VAL A 174 -26.01 -7.04 -6.96
CA VAL A 174 -26.74 -6.23 -7.96
C VAL A 174 -26.87 -4.79 -7.51
N ASN A 175 -27.33 -4.57 -6.26
CA ASN A 175 -27.53 -3.23 -5.73
C ASN A 175 -26.22 -2.44 -5.63
N ILE A 176 -25.13 -3.09 -5.24
CA ILE A 176 -23.79 -2.48 -5.22
C ILE A 176 -23.37 -2.12 -6.66
N GLY A 177 -23.55 -3.03 -7.61
CA GLY A 177 -23.22 -2.78 -9.01
C GLY A 177 -23.99 -1.59 -9.60
N GLU A 178 -25.27 -1.46 -9.30
CA GLU A 178 -26.10 -0.34 -9.76
C GLU A 178 -25.75 1.00 -9.10
N GLN A 179 -25.49 0.99 -7.79
CA GLN A 179 -25.26 2.20 -6.98
C GLN A 179 -23.83 2.74 -7.10
N GLU A 180 -22.85 1.85 -7.15
CA GLU A 180 -21.44 2.21 -6.99
C GLU A 180 -20.74 2.16 -8.35
N LEU A 181 -20.82 1.05 -9.11
CA LEU A 181 -20.04 0.88 -10.37
C LEU A 181 -20.37 1.90 -11.47
N SER A 182 -21.59 2.45 -11.50
CA SER A 182 -21.96 3.51 -12.45
C SER A 182 -21.24 4.85 -12.21
N THR A 183 -20.57 5.00 -11.06
CA THR A 183 -19.79 6.19 -10.65
C THR A 183 -18.28 5.93 -10.55
N PHE A 184 -17.82 4.69 -10.78
CA PHE A 184 -16.44 4.19 -10.55
C PHE A 184 -15.38 4.64 -11.57
N VAL A 185 -15.70 5.58 -12.47
CA VAL A 185 -14.91 5.82 -13.70
C VAL A 185 -13.46 6.26 -13.47
N ASP A 186 -13.06 6.62 -12.24
CA ASP A 186 -11.65 6.90 -11.91
C ASP A 186 -11.40 6.78 -10.39
N ILE A 187 -11.31 5.56 -9.86
CA ILE A 187 -11.05 5.34 -8.42
C ILE A 187 -9.60 5.62 -8.01
N TRP A 188 -8.70 5.59 -8.98
CA TRP A 188 -7.27 5.51 -8.72
C TRP A 188 -6.51 6.79 -9.13
N GLY A 189 -7.08 7.61 -10.00
CA GLY A 189 -6.62 8.97 -10.33
C GLY A 189 -6.71 9.95 -9.16
N MET A 190 -7.35 9.55 -8.06
CA MET A 190 -7.25 10.21 -6.76
C MET A 190 -5.94 9.93 -6.03
N MET A 191 -5.23 8.84 -6.35
CA MET A 191 -3.87 8.55 -5.86
C MET A 191 -2.79 9.27 -6.68
N ASN A 192 -3.17 10.00 -7.75
CA ASN A 192 -2.24 10.84 -8.50
C ASN A 192 -1.61 11.90 -7.59
N THR A 193 -0.28 11.87 -7.54
CA THR A 193 0.50 12.79 -6.68
C THR A 193 0.42 14.23 -7.19
N CYS A 194 0.61 15.19 -6.28
CA CYS A 194 0.66 16.60 -6.65
C CYS A 194 1.88 16.94 -7.51
N ILE A 195 2.93 16.13 -7.45
CA ILE A 195 4.14 16.28 -8.29
C ILE A 195 3.85 15.99 -9.76
N GLN A 196 3.05 14.96 -10.06
CA GLN A 196 2.63 14.64 -11.43
C GLN A 196 1.89 15.82 -12.08
N LYS A 197 1.13 16.58 -11.29
CA LYS A 197 0.36 17.75 -11.74
C LYS A 197 1.20 19.03 -11.78
N GLY A 198 2.43 19.00 -11.28
CA GLY A 198 3.33 20.15 -11.22
C GLY A 198 2.87 21.24 -10.25
N TRP A 199 2.01 20.89 -9.30
CA TRP A 199 1.53 21.82 -8.28
C TRP A 199 2.67 22.21 -7.33
N SER A 200 2.52 23.32 -6.60
CA SER A 200 3.47 23.66 -5.54
C SER A 200 3.24 22.82 -4.29
N GLU A 201 4.26 22.77 -3.45
CA GLU A 201 4.29 22.11 -2.14
C GLU A 201 3.09 22.49 -1.24
N ASP A 202 2.55 23.69 -1.39
CA ASP A 202 1.36 24.15 -0.66
C ASP A 202 0.11 23.31 -0.95
N SER A 203 0.09 22.62 -2.09
CA SER A 203 -1.01 21.76 -2.54
C SER A 203 -0.72 20.27 -2.31
N PHE A 204 0.46 19.91 -1.77
CA PHE A 204 0.83 18.52 -1.52
C PHE A 204 0.00 17.92 -0.38
N LEU A 205 -0.03 16.59 -0.34
CA LEU A 205 -0.44 15.83 0.83
C LEU A 205 0.75 15.71 1.80
N TRP A 206 0.50 15.41 3.07
CA TRP A 206 1.57 15.15 4.03
C TRP A 206 2.33 13.87 3.69
N SER A 207 1.65 12.83 3.17
CA SER A 207 2.31 11.64 2.62
C SER A 207 3.30 12.06 1.52
N ASP A 208 2.84 12.74 0.47
CA ASP A 208 3.69 13.30 -0.60
C ASP A 208 4.84 14.14 -0.04
N MET A 209 4.54 15.09 0.87
CA MET A 209 5.53 16.02 1.43
C MET A 209 6.69 15.26 2.08
N SER A 210 6.39 14.27 2.90
CA SER A 210 7.40 13.47 3.60
C SER A 210 8.13 12.44 2.74
N HIS A 211 7.64 12.10 1.54
CA HIS A 211 8.37 11.28 0.56
C HIS A 211 9.30 12.11 -0.33
N TYR A 212 8.93 13.38 -0.58
CA TYR A 212 9.58 14.20 -1.61
C TYR A 212 10.39 15.38 -1.10
N ARG A 213 10.27 15.77 0.17
CA ARG A 213 10.92 16.96 0.72
C ARG A 213 11.49 16.69 2.10
N ARG A 214 12.72 17.17 2.31
CA ARG A 214 13.39 17.23 3.61
C ARG A 214 13.37 15.91 4.41
N THR A 215 13.42 14.78 3.70
CA THR A 215 13.25 13.41 4.22
C THR A 215 14.19 13.07 5.38
N SER A 216 15.47 13.40 5.25
CA SER A 216 16.48 13.26 6.30
C SER A 216 16.30 14.29 7.42
N THR A 217 15.89 15.51 7.09
CA THR A 217 15.68 16.56 8.10
C THR A 217 14.52 16.21 9.05
N THR A 218 13.44 15.63 8.52
CA THR A 218 12.32 15.13 9.33
C THR A 218 12.79 14.04 10.31
N CYS A 219 13.62 13.10 9.85
CA CYS A 219 14.21 12.07 10.73
C CYS A 219 15.00 12.69 11.89
N GLN A 220 15.86 13.67 11.59
CA GLN A 220 16.64 14.35 12.62
C GLN A 220 15.75 15.15 13.59
N ALA A 221 14.65 15.75 13.11
CA ALA A 221 13.68 16.43 13.96
C ALA A 221 12.98 15.42 14.89
N LEU A 222 12.57 14.25 14.40
CA LEU A 222 11.99 13.18 15.21
C LEU A 222 12.94 12.72 16.33
N VAL A 223 14.24 12.56 16.03
CA VAL A 223 15.27 12.22 17.03
C VAL A 223 15.40 13.33 18.08
N ARG A 224 15.40 14.61 17.67
CA ARG A 224 15.45 15.73 18.63
C ARG A 224 14.19 15.81 19.50
N GLN A 225 13.01 15.48 18.96
CA GLN A 225 11.79 15.38 19.75
C GLN A 225 11.86 14.22 20.75
N ALA A 226 12.50 13.09 20.40
CA ALA A 226 12.80 12.04 21.38
C ALA A 226 13.69 12.57 22.51
N GLU A 227 14.81 13.22 22.17
CA GLU A 227 15.77 13.78 23.15
C GLU A 227 15.11 14.78 24.10
N ALA A 228 14.15 15.57 23.62
CA ALA A 228 13.40 16.52 24.44
C ALA A 228 12.56 15.84 25.54
N MET A 229 12.21 14.56 25.38
CA MET A 229 11.48 13.79 26.39
C MET A 229 12.39 13.25 27.51
N HIS A 230 13.71 13.28 27.32
CA HIS A 230 14.66 12.77 28.29
C HIS A 230 14.84 13.75 29.47
N ASP A 231 13.91 13.73 30.42
CA ASP A 231 13.89 14.61 31.60
C ASP A 231 14.78 14.13 32.78
N GLY A 232 15.46 12.98 32.60
CA GLY A 232 16.33 12.36 33.61
C GLY A 232 15.61 11.50 34.65
N SER A 233 14.28 11.36 34.56
CA SER A 233 13.51 10.37 35.32
C SER A 233 13.44 9.02 34.59
N GLU A 234 13.03 7.96 35.29
CA GLU A 234 12.79 6.64 34.68
C GLU A 234 11.69 6.72 33.61
N TYR A 235 10.58 7.39 33.91
CA TYR A 235 9.48 7.63 32.98
C TYR A 235 9.92 8.43 31.75
N GLY A 236 10.68 9.52 31.93
CA GLY A 236 11.24 10.28 30.81
C GLY A 236 12.26 9.50 30.00
N GLY A 237 13.03 8.61 30.65
CA GLY A 237 13.93 7.67 29.97
C GLY A 237 13.20 6.67 29.09
N GLU A 238 12.10 6.10 29.57
CA GLU A 238 11.23 5.22 28.76
C GLU A 238 10.58 5.98 27.60
N ARG A 239 10.04 7.18 27.84
CA ARG A 239 9.45 8.02 26.78
C ARG A 239 10.46 8.40 25.70
N PHE A 240 11.67 8.77 26.10
CA PHE A 240 12.79 8.99 25.18
C PHE A 240 13.04 7.76 24.30
N GLN A 241 13.16 6.57 24.89
CA GLN A 241 13.44 5.36 24.11
C GLN A 241 12.27 4.95 23.21
N GLN A 242 11.02 5.11 23.64
CA GLN A 242 9.83 4.85 22.83
C GLN A 242 9.79 5.78 21.60
N MET A 243 9.99 7.08 21.80
CA MET A 243 10.04 8.05 20.69
C MET A 243 11.25 7.83 19.79
N LEU A 244 12.40 7.48 20.38
CA LEU A 244 13.61 7.17 19.61
C LEU A 244 13.39 5.91 18.76
N ALA A 245 12.78 4.85 19.29
CA ALA A 245 12.43 3.66 18.52
C ALA A 245 11.55 3.98 17.31
N PHE A 246 10.53 4.84 17.50
CA PHE A 246 9.72 5.36 16.40
C PHE A 246 10.56 6.12 15.36
N ALA A 247 11.43 7.05 15.80
CA ALA A 247 12.30 7.79 14.90
C ALA A 247 13.30 6.89 14.13
N LEU A 248 13.84 5.87 14.79
CA LEU A 248 14.72 4.87 14.18
C LEU A 248 13.98 4.04 13.12
N GLY A 249 12.74 3.62 13.41
CA GLY A 249 11.86 3.00 12.42
C GLY A 249 11.63 3.89 11.20
N TRP A 250 11.38 5.19 11.41
CA TRP A 250 11.21 6.15 10.32
C TRP A 250 12.46 6.28 9.44
N ILE A 251 13.64 6.25 10.04
CA ILE A 251 14.90 6.23 9.29
C ILE A 251 15.02 4.93 8.46
N VAL A 252 14.57 3.79 9.00
CA VAL A 252 14.54 2.53 8.24
C VAL A 252 13.61 2.62 7.04
N HIS A 253 12.44 3.24 7.18
CA HIS A 253 11.55 3.50 6.05
C HIS A 253 12.29 4.29 4.96
N VAL A 254 12.91 5.42 5.32
CA VAL A 254 13.67 6.26 4.38
C VAL A 254 14.76 5.47 3.63
N GLY A 255 15.52 4.64 4.35
CA GLY A 255 16.56 3.81 3.74
C GLY A 255 16.01 2.67 2.88
N THR A 256 14.88 2.09 3.28
CA THR A 256 14.23 1.02 2.53
C THR A 256 13.73 1.54 1.19
N ASP A 257 12.95 2.63 1.19
CA ASP A 257 12.31 3.17 -0.01
C ASP A 257 13.31 3.73 -1.01
N THR A 258 14.34 4.46 -0.51
CA THR A 258 15.44 4.97 -1.35
C THR A 258 16.07 3.88 -2.23
N ILE A 259 16.10 2.64 -1.74
CA ILE A 259 16.75 1.51 -2.40
C ILE A 259 15.72 0.62 -3.12
N ALA A 260 14.64 0.25 -2.43
CA ALA A 260 13.61 -0.66 -2.90
C ALA A 260 12.72 -0.05 -3.98
N HIS A 261 12.35 1.23 -3.91
CA HIS A 261 11.51 1.83 -4.95
C HIS A 261 12.19 1.90 -6.31
N SER A 262 13.53 1.88 -6.39
CA SER A 262 14.19 1.71 -7.69
C SER A 262 13.94 0.34 -8.34
N PHE A 263 13.71 -0.72 -7.54
CA PHE A 263 13.25 -2.03 -8.00
C PHE A 263 11.79 -1.96 -8.42
N VAL A 264 10.94 -1.38 -7.56
CA VAL A 264 9.48 -1.28 -7.80
C VAL A 264 9.23 -0.46 -9.07
N ASN A 265 9.86 0.70 -9.23
CA ASN A 265 9.77 1.54 -10.43
C ASN A 265 10.14 0.80 -11.72
N GLU A 266 11.17 -0.03 -11.65
CA GLU A 266 11.62 -0.83 -12.79
C GLU A 266 10.60 -1.87 -13.23
N GLN A 267 9.97 -2.52 -12.25
CA GLN A 267 8.95 -3.54 -12.47
C GLN A 267 7.58 -2.96 -12.83
N CYS A 268 7.22 -1.82 -12.24
CA CYS A 268 6.08 -1.01 -12.63
C CYS A 268 6.24 -0.49 -14.06
N GLY A 269 7.47 -0.24 -14.46
CA GLY A 269 7.78 0.39 -15.74
C GLY A 269 7.90 1.91 -15.62
N GLY A 270 7.58 2.52 -14.48
CA GLY A 270 7.80 3.94 -14.21
C GLY A 270 7.62 4.28 -12.73
N PRO A 271 7.78 5.56 -12.36
CA PRO A 271 7.73 5.98 -10.96
C PRO A 271 6.32 6.06 -10.40
N TYR A 272 6.22 6.03 -9.07
CA TYR A 272 4.95 6.07 -8.33
C TYR A 272 4.02 7.21 -8.79
N ARG A 273 4.55 8.42 -8.98
CA ARG A 273 3.77 9.58 -9.42
C ARG A 273 2.96 9.38 -10.71
N ASP A 274 3.37 8.45 -11.57
CA ASP A 274 2.69 8.12 -12.83
C ASP A 274 2.12 6.72 -12.86
N HIS A 275 2.47 5.88 -11.87
CA HIS A 275 2.15 4.46 -11.86
C HIS A 275 1.62 3.98 -10.51
N ALA A 276 0.86 4.82 -9.80
CA ALA A 276 0.47 4.57 -8.41
C ALA A 276 -0.30 3.24 -8.25
N THR A 277 -1.16 2.88 -9.20
CA THR A 277 -1.96 1.64 -9.11
C THR A 277 -1.10 0.40 -9.30
N ARG A 278 -0.21 0.42 -10.30
CA ARG A 278 0.69 -0.71 -10.55
C ARG A 278 1.74 -0.85 -9.45
N HIS A 279 2.17 0.25 -8.84
CA HIS A 279 2.98 0.27 -7.61
C HIS A 279 2.28 -0.49 -6.48
N HIS A 280 1.05 -0.08 -6.13
CA HIS A 280 0.26 -0.76 -5.11
C HIS A 280 0.07 -2.25 -5.38
N LEU A 281 -0.24 -2.62 -6.63
CA LEU A 281 -0.36 -4.02 -7.04
C LEU A 281 0.94 -4.79 -6.80
N ILE A 282 2.07 -4.28 -7.30
CA ILE A 282 3.36 -4.95 -7.18
C ILE A 282 3.79 -5.05 -5.72
N GLU A 283 3.66 -3.98 -4.94
CA GLU A 283 4.01 -3.93 -3.52
C GLU A 283 3.20 -4.94 -2.70
N ASN A 284 1.89 -5.09 -2.95
CA ASN A 284 1.08 -6.12 -2.30
C ASN A 284 1.62 -7.53 -2.57
N HIS A 285 2.00 -7.83 -3.82
CA HIS A 285 2.61 -9.11 -4.16
C HIS A 285 4.00 -9.27 -3.52
N ILE A 286 4.80 -8.19 -3.41
CA ILE A 286 6.10 -8.20 -2.74
C ILE A 286 5.92 -8.53 -1.25
N ASP A 287 4.98 -7.87 -0.58
CA ASP A 287 4.72 -8.08 0.84
C ASP A 287 4.21 -9.48 1.13
N ALA A 288 3.23 -9.98 0.35
CA ALA A 288 2.72 -11.33 0.50
C ALA A 288 3.82 -12.39 0.24
N TRP A 289 4.67 -12.15 -0.76
CA TRP A 289 5.81 -13.02 -1.06
C TRP A 289 6.82 -13.01 0.08
N ASN A 290 7.30 -11.84 0.50
CA ASN A 290 8.26 -11.72 1.60
C ASN A 290 7.71 -12.34 2.89
N TYR A 291 6.42 -12.14 3.19
CA TYR A 291 5.75 -12.79 4.31
C TYR A 291 5.86 -14.31 4.21
N SER A 292 5.51 -14.89 3.05
CA SER A 292 5.61 -16.33 2.84
C SER A 292 7.04 -16.87 2.98
N GLN A 293 8.04 -16.09 2.55
CA GLN A 293 9.46 -16.45 2.59
C GLN A 293 10.10 -16.25 3.98
N SER A 294 9.44 -15.52 4.88
CA SER A 294 9.90 -15.32 6.27
C SER A 294 9.46 -16.43 7.23
N GLY A 295 8.77 -17.47 6.75
CA GLY A 295 8.41 -18.65 7.53
C GLY A 295 9.44 -19.78 7.47
N PRO A 296 9.21 -20.87 8.23
CA PRO A 296 10.07 -22.05 8.20
C PRO A 296 10.28 -22.60 6.79
N GLY A 297 11.55 -22.72 6.38
CA GLY A 297 11.93 -23.22 5.05
C GLY A 297 11.84 -22.21 3.91
N GLY A 298 11.54 -20.94 4.19
CA GLY A 298 11.60 -19.85 3.22
C GLY A 298 13.02 -19.39 2.88
N THR A 299 13.14 -18.41 1.99
CA THR A 299 14.43 -17.94 1.45
C THR A 299 15.07 -16.80 2.24
N ILE A 300 14.32 -16.14 3.12
CA ILE A 300 14.81 -15.03 3.97
C ILE A 300 14.79 -15.44 5.44
N PRO A 301 15.54 -14.75 6.33
CA PRO A 301 15.54 -15.07 7.75
C PRO A 301 14.12 -15.13 8.35
N GLU A 302 13.89 -16.10 9.24
CA GLU A 302 12.60 -16.27 9.89
C GLU A 302 12.18 -15.00 10.66
N ASP A 303 10.88 -14.73 10.73
CA ASP A 303 10.34 -13.60 11.50
C ASP A 303 9.21 -14.03 12.45
N PRO A 304 9.16 -13.50 13.68
CA PRO A 304 8.06 -13.79 14.60
C PRO A 304 6.67 -13.40 14.06
N TRP A 305 6.63 -12.43 13.14
CA TRP A 305 5.41 -11.96 12.50
C TRP A 305 5.20 -12.57 11.12
N GLY A 306 6.16 -13.35 10.64
CA GLY A 306 6.11 -14.09 9.40
C GLY A 306 5.16 -15.29 9.43
N LYS A 307 5.25 -16.09 8.36
CA LYS A 307 4.42 -17.27 8.13
C LYS A 307 4.60 -18.33 9.23
N THR A 308 3.48 -18.77 9.80
CA THR A 308 3.39 -19.87 10.78
C THR A 308 2.22 -20.80 10.44
N GLU A 309 1.99 -21.86 11.23
CA GLU A 309 0.80 -22.72 11.05
C GLU A 309 -0.51 -21.98 11.38
N ASP A 310 -0.51 -21.15 12.43
CA ASP A 310 -1.66 -20.33 12.84
C ASP A 310 -1.88 -19.15 11.88
N TYR A 311 -0.80 -18.59 11.33
CA TYR A 311 -0.80 -17.43 10.44
C TYR A 311 -0.11 -17.78 9.11
N PRO A 312 -0.79 -18.51 8.21
CA PRO A 312 -0.16 -19.09 7.03
C PRO A 312 0.14 -18.09 5.90
N ASP A 313 -0.51 -16.93 5.89
CA ASP A 313 -0.42 -15.90 4.84
C ASP A 313 -0.58 -14.48 5.38
N LEU A 314 -0.16 -13.49 4.57
CA LEU A 314 -0.21 -12.09 4.94
C LEU A 314 -1.65 -11.59 5.16
N SER A 315 -2.59 -11.96 4.29
CA SER A 315 -4.02 -11.64 4.43
C SER A 315 -4.67 -12.26 5.69
N MET A 316 -4.01 -13.26 6.28
CA MET A 316 -4.41 -13.96 7.51
C MET A 316 -3.37 -13.77 8.62
N SER A 317 -2.57 -12.71 8.59
CA SER A 317 -1.39 -12.57 9.46
C SER A 317 -1.65 -11.92 10.81
N ALA A 318 -2.80 -11.25 10.95
CA ALA A 318 -3.08 -10.33 12.04
C ALA A 318 -1.97 -9.26 12.23
N LEU A 319 -1.47 -8.68 11.13
CA LEU A 319 -0.33 -7.76 11.14
C LEU A 319 -0.53 -6.53 12.05
N TRP A 320 -1.77 -6.11 12.33
CA TRP A 320 -2.04 -5.00 13.25
C TRP A 320 -1.44 -5.24 14.65
N PHE A 321 -1.29 -6.50 15.09
CA PHE A 321 -0.62 -6.81 16.36
C PHE A 321 0.85 -6.36 16.39
N ALA A 322 1.52 -6.26 15.24
CA ALA A 322 2.90 -5.76 15.15
C ALA A 322 3.00 -4.24 15.39
N VAL A 323 1.88 -3.51 15.24
CA VAL A 323 1.83 -2.04 15.29
C VAL A 323 0.82 -1.51 16.30
N GLN A 324 0.13 -2.37 17.05
CA GLN A 324 -0.85 -1.93 18.05
C GLN A 324 -0.16 -1.43 19.33
N LEU A 325 -0.26 -0.13 19.58
CA LEU A 325 0.04 0.46 20.88
C LEU A 325 -1.18 0.41 21.79
N THR A 326 -0.96 0.20 23.08
CA THR A 326 -1.98 0.44 24.10
C THR A 326 -1.45 1.47 25.11
N PRO A 327 -2.21 2.50 25.49
CA PRO A 327 -1.71 3.58 26.35
C PRO A 327 -1.15 3.11 27.70
N ASP A 328 -1.77 2.06 28.27
CA ASP A 328 -1.42 1.52 29.60
C ASP A 328 -0.38 0.38 29.52
N ASP A 329 -0.17 -0.21 28.35
CA ASP A 329 0.86 -1.22 28.10
C ASP A 329 1.62 -0.88 26.80
N PRO A 330 2.80 -0.25 26.89
CA PRO A 330 3.55 0.16 25.71
C PRO A 330 4.12 -1.03 24.91
N GLN A 331 4.11 -2.25 25.46
CA GLN A 331 4.42 -3.46 24.70
C GLN A 331 3.19 -3.98 23.94
N GLY A 332 1.99 -3.61 24.40
CA GLY A 332 0.69 -4.02 23.88
C GLY A 332 0.48 -5.54 23.82
N GLU A 333 -0.69 -5.96 23.33
CA GLU A 333 -1.00 -7.38 23.27
C GLU A 333 -0.18 -8.12 22.21
N GLN A 334 0.12 -9.39 22.48
CA GLN A 334 0.81 -10.28 21.56
C GLN A 334 -0.19 -11.00 20.68
N ARG A 335 0.22 -11.31 19.45
CA ARG A 335 -0.59 -12.07 18.49
C ARG A 335 -0.90 -13.47 19.07
N PRO A 336 -2.18 -13.87 19.21
CA PRO A 336 -2.55 -15.14 19.83
C PRO A 336 -1.98 -16.36 19.09
N ALA A 337 -1.30 -17.26 19.79
CA ALA A 337 -0.87 -18.53 19.22
C ALA A 337 -0.90 -19.62 20.32
N PRO A 338 -1.62 -20.75 20.13
CA PRO A 338 -2.40 -21.12 18.95
C PRO A 338 -3.69 -20.31 18.79
N LEU A 339 -4.22 -20.23 17.58
CA LEU A 339 -5.53 -19.59 17.33
C LEU A 339 -6.70 -20.51 17.73
N PRO A 340 -7.79 -19.96 18.31
CA PRO A 340 -9.02 -20.71 18.50
C PRO A 340 -9.55 -21.26 17.17
N THR A 341 -10.05 -22.49 17.20
CA THR A 341 -10.71 -23.12 16.04
C THR A 341 -12.17 -22.69 15.90
N ASP A 342 -12.78 -22.22 17.00
CA ASP A 342 -14.13 -21.66 16.99
C ASP A 342 -14.08 -20.23 16.40
N PRO A 343 -14.90 -19.90 15.38
CA PRO A 343 -14.87 -18.59 14.74
C PRO A 343 -15.19 -17.43 15.69
N ASP A 344 -16.17 -17.59 16.60
CA ASP A 344 -16.57 -16.51 17.50
C ASP A 344 -15.45 -16.26 18.54
N GLU A 345 -14.85 -17.34 19.08
CA GLU A 345 -13.69 -17.22 19.99
C GLU A 345 -12.45 -16.67 19.26
N ARG A 346 -12.26 -16.99 17.97
CA ARG A 346 -11.17 -16.46 17.15
C ARG A 346 -11.36 -14.97 16.91
N ASP A 347 -12.55 -14.54 16.53
CA ASP A 347 -12.88 -13.13 16.33
C ASP A 347 -12.66 -12.34 17.63
N GLU A 348 -13.13 -12.85 18.77
CA GLU A 348 -12.88 -12.23 20.09
C GLU A 348 -11.39 -12.16 20.44
N ALA A 349 -10.60 -13.19 20.10
CA ALA A 349 -9.16 -13.21 20.35
C ALA A 349 -8.37 -12.24 19.45
N LEU A 350 -8.89 -11.94 18.26
CA LEU A 350 -8.27 -11.06 17.28
C LEU A 350 -8.79 -9.62 17.37
N ASP A 351 -9.90 -9.38 18.06
CA ASP A 351 -10.47 -8.05 18.27
C ASP A 351 -9.70 -7.24 19.32
N VAL A 352 -8.48 -6.87 18.95
CA VAL A 352 -7.62 -6.00 19.76
C VAL A 352 -7.37 -4.71 19.00
N ASP A 353 -7.76 -3.59 19.60
CA ASP A 353 -7.52 -2.26 19.05
C ASP A 353 -6.16 -1.69 19.46
N GLY A 354 -5.69 -0.75 18.64
CA GLY A 354 -4.54 0.08 18.94
C GLY A 354 -4.96 1.52 19.21
N GLU A 355 -4.33 2.16 20.18
CA GLU A 355 -4.45 3.59 20.44
C GLU A 355 -3.07 4.24 20.60
N MET A 356 -2.72 5.08 19.62
CA MET A 356 -1.52 5.89 19.68
C MET A 356 -1.61 6.85 20.89
N PRO A 357 -0.60 6.86 21.78
CA PRO A 357 -0.54 7.83 22.86
C PRO A 357 -0.48 9.27 22.33
N LEU A 358 -1.19 10.19 22.99
CA LEU A 358 -1.25 11.58 22.54
C LEU A 358 0.13 12.26 22.47
N TRP A 359 1.02 11.97 23.42
CA TRP A 359 2.38 12.54 23.42
C TRP A 359 3.20 12.11 22.19
N LEU A 360 2.95 10.93 21.63
CA LEU A 360 3.66 10.46 20.43
C LEU A 360 3.18 11.26 19.21
N ALA A 361 1.87 11.45 19.08
CA ALA A 361 1.31 12.30 18.04
C ALA A 361 1.75 13.77 18.18
N GLU A 362 1.81 14.30 19.40
CA GLU A 362 2.36 15.63 19.69
C GLU A 362 3.81 15.77 19.21
N ALA A 363 4.65 14.76 19.46
CA ALA A 363 6.04 14.75 19.02
C ALA A 363 6.18 14.66 17.50
N ILE A 364 5.33 13.87 16.82
CA ILE A 364 5.28 13.81 15.35
C ILE A 364 4.94 15.20 14.79
N VAL A 365 3.88 15.84 15.29
CA VAL A 365 3.48 17.19 14.82
C VAL A 365 4.57 18.22 15.12
N ALA A 366 5.21 18.14 16.30
CA ALA A 366 6.33 19.02 16.64
C ALA A 366 7.52 18.85 15.68
N ALA A 367 7.86 17.61 15.30
CA ALA A 367 8.91 17.33 14.33
C ALA A 367 8.57 17.83 12.91
N LEU A 368 7.31 17.68 12.48
CA LEU A 368 6.85 18.25 11.22
C LEU A 368 6.96 19.77 11.22
N LYS A 369 6.50 20.43 12.28
CA LYS A 369 6.63 21.89 12.46
C LYS A 369 8.09 22.33 12.42
N GLU A 370 8.94 21.68 13.20
CA GLU A 370 10.37 21.98 13.22
C GLU A 370 11.01 21.84 11.83
N THR A 371 10.51 20.90 11.03
CA THR A 371 10.97 20.70 9.65
C THR A 371 10.41 21.74 8.68
N PHE A 372 9.16 22.18 8.82
CA PHE A 372 8.46 22.84 7.73
C PHE A 372 7.88 24.23 8.05
N GLU A 373 7.89 24.69 9.30
CA GLU A 373 7.26 25.96 9.71
C GLU A 373 7.77 27.16 8.90
N ASP A 374 9.08 27.18 8.57
CA ASP A 374 9.72 28.21 7.76
C ASP A 374 9.88 27.83 6.26
N HIS A 375 9.24 26.75 5.81
CA HIS A 375 9.34 26.22 4.45
C HIS A 375 7.96 26.04 3.80
N PRO A 376 7.87 25.93 2.45
CA PRO A 376 6.64 25.52 1.79
C PRO A 376 6.16 24.16 2.29
N HIS A 377 4.87 24.04 2.60
CA HIS A 377 4.26 22.85 3.19
C HIS A 377 2.77 22.78 2.88
N PRO A 378 2.13 21.59 2.98
CA PRO A 378 0.71 21.41 2.70
C PRO A 378 -0.17 22.43 3.41
N GLN A 379 -1.18 22.98 2.73
CA GLN A 379 -2.12 23.97 3.30
C GLN A 379 -3.52 23.39 3.58
N ILE A 380 -3.62 22.06 3.61
CA ILE A 380 -4.88 21.29 3.71
C ILE A 380 -5.52 21.45 5.09
N TYR A 381 -4.73 21.28 6.16
CA TYR A 381 -5.21 21.41 7.54
C TYR A 381 -5.29 22.86 8.01
N LEU A 382 -6.23 23.14 8.91
CA LEU A 382 -6.44 24.47 9.46
C LEU A 382 -5.76 24.70 10.83
N GLY A 383 -5.25 23.64 11.47
CA GLY A 383 -4.55 23.71 12.75
C GLY A 383 -5.41 24.31 13.86
N ASP A 384 -4.84 25.20 14.69
CA ASP A 384 -5.54 25.84 15.81
C ASP A 384 -6.82 26.59 15.40
N ALA A 385 -6.87 27.08 14.14
CA ALA A 385 -8.06 27.75 13.63
C ALA A 385 -9.25 26.79 13.51
N PHE A 386 -9.03 25.50 13.25
CA PHE A 386 -10.08 24.48 13.31
C PHE A 386 -10.37 24.04 14.73
N GLN A 387 -9.35 23.84 15.57
CA GLN A 387 -9.54 23.51 16.99
C GLN A 387 -10.52 24.49 17.68
N GLN A 388 -10.41 25.79 17.41
CA GLN A 388 -11.31 26.82 17.94
C GLN A 388 -12.74 26.80 17.36
N GLN A 389 -12.94 26.17 16.19
CA GLN A 389 -14.26 26.01 15.57
C GLN A 389 -15.04 24.83 16.15
N ILE A 390 -14.36 23.80 16.67
CA ILE A 390 -15.00 22.61 17.27
C ILE A 390 -15.95 23.03 18.40
N ASP A 391 -15.51 24.01 19.21
CA ASP A 391 -16.25 24.60 20.33
C ASP A 391 -17.56 25.31 19.95
N GLN A 392 -17.77 25.60 18.66
CA GLN A 392 -18.89 26.40 18.16
C GLN A 392 -20.10 25.55 17.73
N GLY A 393 -20.27 24.37 18.35
CA GLY A 393 -21.39 23.46 18.10
C GLY A 393 -21.17 22.45 16.97
N MET A 394 -20.00 22.47 16.33
CA MET A 394 -19.62 21.50 15.29
C MET A 394 -19.59 20.08 15.86
N LEU A 395 -18.87 19.87 16.97
CA LEU A 395 -18.81 18.56 17.63
C LEU A 395 -20.20 18.06 18.06
N THR A 396 -21.08 18.95 18.53
CA THR A 396 -22.45 18.55 18.89
C THR A 396 -23.24 18.02 17.69
N ASN A 397 -23.04 18.57 16.50
CA ASN A 397 -23.70 18.10 15.29
C ASN A 397 -23.08 16.77 14.82
N VAL A 398 -21.75 16.65 14.86
CA VAL A 398 -21.05 15.41 14.48
C VAL A 398 -21.46 14.27 15.41
N VAL A 399 -21.42 14.45 16.73
CA VAL A 399 -21.87 13.45 17.72
C VAL A 399 -23.30 13.02 17.43
N ARG A 400 -24.21 13.97 17.19
CA ARG A 400 -25.61 13.65 16.86
C ARG A 400 -25.77 12.82 15.59
N THR A 401 -24.93 13.09 14.60
CA THR A 401 -24.95 12.37 13.32
C THR A 401 -24.40 10.96 13.50
N VAL A 402 -23.31 10.81 14.26
CA VAL A 402 -22.66 9.52 14.53
C VAL A 402 -23.51 8.62 15.44
N THR A 403 -24.00 9.13 16.57
CA THR A 403 -24.66 8.29 17.59
C THR A 403 -26.19 8.28 17.47
N GLY A 404 -26.76 9.12 16.59
CA GLY A 404 -28.21 9.33 16.49
C GLY A 404 -28.84 10.07 17.68
N HIS A 405 -28.06 10.42 18.72
CA HIS A 405 -28.52 11.15 19.90
C HIS A 405 -27.61 12.35 20.22
N GLY A 406 -28.12 13.31 20.98
CA GLY A 406 -27.29 14.44 21.44
C GLY A 406 -26.19 14.02 22.41
N LEU A 407 -25.45 14.99 22.94
CA LEU A 407 -24.43 14.76 23.97
C LEU A 407 -25.02 14.02 25.18
N ASP A 408 -24.38 12.91 25.57
CA ASP A 408 -24.77 12.06 26.71
C ASP A 408 -24.10 12.50 28.03
N ARG A 409 -23.07 13.35 27.94
CA ARG A 409 -22.26 13.88 29.05
C ARG A 409 -21.82 15.34 28.75
N PRO A 410 -21.13 16.04 29.69
CA PRO A 410 -20.71 17.42 29.48
C PRO A 410 -19.87 17.61 28.21
N PHE A 411 -20.13 18.69 27.48
CA PHE A 411 -19.44 18.98 26.21
C PHE A 411 -17.92 18.94 26.32
N GLN A 412 -17.35 19.56 27.35
CA GLN A 412 -15.90 19.61 27.52
C GLN A 412 -15.28 18.22 27.71
N GLU A 413 -15.96 17.32 28.43
CA GLU A 413 -15.48 15.96 28.63
C GLU A 413 -15.43 15.18 27.30
N ILE A 414 -16.47 15.35 26.46
CA ILE A 414 -16.51 14.76 25.12
C ILE A 414 -15.42 15.36 24.23
N LEU A 415 -15.26 16.68 24.26
CA LEU A 415 -14.25 17.39 23.47
C LEU A 415 -12.84 16.94 23.85
N ASP A 416 -12.51 16.91 25.13
CA ASP A 416 -11.19 16.51 25.62
C ASP A 416 -10.89 15.03 25.28
N GLY A 417 -11.93 14.19 25.19
CA GLY A 417 -11.80 12.79 24.79
C GLY A 417 -11.61 12.58 23.28
N ILE A 418 -12.23 13.41 22.45
CA ILE A 418 -12.23 13.25 20.97
C ILE A 418 -11.13 14.07 20.31
N ALA A 419 -11.05 15.36 20.65
CA ALA A 419 -10.18 16.35 20.01
C ALA A 419 -9.52 17.24 21.08
N PRO A 420 -8.67 16.66 21.95
CA PRO A 420 -7.97 17.43 22.97
C PRO A 420 -7.10 18.52 22.32
N PRO A 421 -7.08 19.75 22.87
CA PRO A 421 -6.25 20.81 22.32
C PRO A 421 -4.75 20.49 22.49
N PRO A 422 -3.91 20.81 21.50
CA PRO A 422 -2.47 20.58 21.59
C PRO A 422 -1.83 21.44 22.70
N PRO A 423 -0.71 21.00 23.29
CA PRO A 423 0.02 21.76 24.32
C PRO A 423 0.89 22.89 23.73
N PHE A 424 0.87 23.07 22.41
CA PHE A 424 1.60 24.08 21.65
C PHE A 424 0.75 24.59 20.49
N ASP A 425 1.07 25.78 19.99
CA ASP A 425 0.36 26.36 18.85
C ASP A 425 0.58 25.51 17.58
N VAL A 426 -0.48 25.16 16.86
CA VAL A 426 -0.42 24.45 15.58
C VAL A 426 -0.86 25.39 14.46
N PRO A 427 0.07 25.89 13.64
CA PRO A 427 -0.27 26.81 12.56
C PRO A 427 -1.06 26.09 11.45
N ARG A 428 -1.73 26.88 10.62
CA ARG A 428 -2.38 26.38 9.40
C ARG A 428 -1.38 25.58 8.57
N GLY A 429 -1.85 24.49 7.98
CA GLY A 429 -1.09 23.57 7.14
C GLY A 429 -0.67 22.29 7.86
N PHE A 430 -0.58 22.33 9.19
CA PHE A 430 -0.17 21.18 10.00
C PHE A 430 -1.37 20.46 10.60
N PRO A 431 -1.33 19.12 10.69
CA PRO A 431 -2.36 18.36 11.38
C PRO A 431 -2.29 18.61 12.89
N LEU A 432 -3.44 18.57 13.54
CA LEU A 432 -3.55 18.54 15.00
C LEU A 432 -3.12 17.15 15.51
N PRO A 433 -2.54 17.04 16.72
CA PRO A 433 -2.11 15.74 17.26
C PRO A 433 -3.23 14.68 17.30
N TRP A 434 -4.46 15.07 17.62
CA TRP A 434 -5.58 14.12 17.62
C TRP A 434 -5.97 13.63 16.21
N GLU A 435 -5.66 14.39 15.15
CA GLU A 435 -5.84 13.95 13.76
C GLU A 435 -4.84 12.86 13.41
N VAL A 436 -3.58 13.01 13.82
CA VAL A 436 -2.54 11.95 13.65
C VAL A 436 -2.95 10.66 14.37
N ARG A 437 -3.49 10.76 15.60
CA ARG A 437 -4.03 9.59 16.32
C ARG A 437 -5.20 8.94 15.59
N THR A 438 -6.03 9.75 14.96
CA THR A 438 -7.19 9.28 14.21
C THR A 438 -6.76 8.58 12.92
N ALA A 439 -5.74 9.10 12.22
CA ALA A 439 -5.13 8.45 11.07
C ALA A 439 -4.55 7.08 11.46
N TYR A 440 -3.83 7.01 12.59
CA TYR A 440 -3.36 5.75 13.15
C TYR A 440 -4.51 4.77 13.49
N ARG A 441 -5.60 5.23 14.10
CA ARG A 441 -6.77 4.36 14.37
C ARG A 441 -7.40 3.86 13.06
N LEU A 442 -7.50 4.71 12.05
CA LEU A 442 -7.97 4.30 10.72
C LEU A 442 -7.06 3.25 10.08
N MET A 443 -5.74 3.40 10.22
CA MET A 443 -4.77 2.40 9.79
C MET A 443 -5.00 1.06 10.47
N ILE A 444 -5.17 1.02 11.80
CA ILE A 444 -5.47 -0.23 12.52
C ILE A 444 -6.76 -0.87 12.02
N THR A 445 -7.83 -0.09 11.84
CA THR A 445 -9.11 -0.58 11.28
C THR A 445 -8.93 -1.20 9.90
N LEU A 446 -8.20 -0.53 9.00
CA LEU A 446 -7.93 -1.04 7.66
C LEU A 446 -6.99 -2.26 7.68
N TYR A 447 -6.06 -2.35 8.63
CA TYR A 447 -5.23 -3.53 8.83
C TYR A 447 -6.07 -4.73 9.29
N LYS A 448 -7.01 -4.54 10.22
CA LYS A 448 -7.97 -5.58 10.62
C LYS A 448 -8.76 -6.09 9.41
N LEU A 449 -9.24 -5.19 8.56
CA LEU A 449 -9.98 -5.58 7.35
C LEU A 449 -9.11 -6.37 6.34
N ASN A 450 -7.84 -6.01 6.18
CA ASN A 450 -6.95 -6.62 5.18
C ASN A 450 -6.20 -7.88 5.67
N PHE A 451 -6.00 -8.05 6.98
CA PHE A 451 -5.09 -9.06 7.53
C PHE A 451 -5.74 -10.06 8.49
N ASN A 452 -7.08 -10.06 8.62
CA ASN A 452 -7.81 -10.96 9.54
C ASN A 452 -8.24 -12.29 8.88
N GLY A 453 -8.11 -12.43 7.56
CA GLY A 453 -8.58 -13.61 6.83
C GLY A 453 -10.08 -13.61 6.57
N SER A 454 -10.62 -12.47 6.15
CA SER A 454 -12.05 -12.24 5.96
C SER A 454 -12.61 -12.81 4.66
N TRP A 455 -11.78 -13.02 3.63
CA TRP A 455 -12.21 -13.35 2.26
C TRP A 455 -11.98 -14.80 1.84
N GLU A 456 -11.19 -15.55 2.61
CA GLU A 456 -10.72 -16.88 2.25
C GLU A 456 -11.77 -17.95 2.55
N LEU A 457 -12.37 -18.50 1.49
CA LEU A 457 -13.19 -19.70 1.59
C LEU A 457 -12.34 -20.95 1.33
N GLN A 458 -12.20 -21.84 2.31
CA GLN A 458 -11.41 -23.07 2.15
C GLN A 458 -12.08 -24.05 1.18
N LYS A 459 -11.27 -24.75 0.40
CA LYS A 459 -11.78 -25.73 -0.58
C LYS A 459 -12.57 -26.85 0.10
N PRO A 460 -13.83 -27.11 -0.31
CA PRO A 460 -14.60 -28.26 0.14
C PRO A 460 -13.84 -29.58 -0.04
N ARG A 461 -13.79 -30.40 1.02
CA ARG A 461 -13.12 -31.71 1.01
C ARG A 461 -13.92 -32.73 0.19
N LYS A 462 -13.22 -33.55 -0.60
CA LYS A 462 -13.88 -34.61 -1.37
C LYS A 462 -14.44 -35.71 -0.45
N PRO A 463 -15.67 -36.21 -0.66
CA PRO A 463 -16.22 -37.30 0.16
C PRO A 463 -15.48 -38.64 -0.02
N ASP A 464 -15.27 -39.37 1.08
CA ASP A 464 -14.38 -40.54 1.20
C ASP A 464 -14.86 -41.88 0.57
N PHE A 465 -15.85 -41.90 -0.35
CA PHE A 465 -16.34 -43.17 -0.93
C PHE A 465 -16.54 -43.14 -2.45
N VAL A 466 -15.74 -43.95 -3.16
CA VAL A 466 -15.90 -44.27 -4.59
C VAL A 466 -16.66 -45.58 -4.75
N ILE A 467 -17.97 -45.51 -5.03
CA ILE A 467 -18.71 -46.58 -5.71
C ILE A 467 -19.61 -45.93 -6.77
N MET A 468 -19.13 -45.88 -8.02
CA MET A 468 -19.85 -45.29 -9.15
C MET A 468 -21.01 -46.20 -9.61
N PRO A 469 -22.26 -45.73 -9.72
CA PRO A 469 -23.25 -46.32 -10.60
C PRO A 469 -22.91 -46.01 -12.08
N PRO A 470 -23.53 -46.69 -13.06
CA PRO A 470 -23.23 -46.46 -14.47
C PRO A 470 -23.50 -45.01 -14.88
N ALA A 471 -22.58 -44.41 -15.65
CA ALA A 471 -22.59 -43.02 -16.10
C ALA A 471 -23.87 -42.57 -16.85
N SER A 472 -24.73 -43.51 -17.27
CA SER A 472 -25.98 -43.22 -17.96
C SER A 472 -27.06 -42.57 -17.10
N ASP A 473 -26.96 -42.64 -15.76
CA ASP A 473 -27.98 -42.10 -14.85
C ASP A 473 -27.73 -40.62 -14.45
N PHE A 474 -26.60 -40.01 -14.88
CA PHE A 474 -26.15 -38.68 -14.43
C PHE A 474 -25.92 -37.66 -15.55
N THR A 475 -26.24 -37.97 -16.81
CA THR A 475 -25.96 -37.09 -17.97
C THR A 475 -26.66 -35.74 -17.96
N ASN A 476 -27.64 -35.52 -17.08
CA ASN A 476 -28.30 -34.21 -16.90
C ASN A 476 -27.84 -33.43 -15.65
N LEU A 477 -27.11 -34.07 -14.72
CA LEU A 477 -26.56 -33.42 -13.52
C LEU A 477 -25.12 -32.94 -13.73
N LEU A 478 -24.40 -33.54 -14.69
CA LEU A 478 -23.00 -33.27 -15.01
C LEU A 478 -22.81 -32.33 -16.21
N GLN A 479 -23.81 -31.54 -16.59
CA GLN A 479 -23.58 -30.49 -17.59
C GLN A 479 -22.92 -29.31 -16.87
N PRO A 480 -21.66 -28.95 -17.18
CA PRO A 480 -21.11 -27.69 -16.70
C PRO A 480 -22.01 -26.54 -17.16
N PRO A 481 -22.05 -25.41 -16.44
CA PRO A 481 -22.86 -24.27 -16.83
C PRO A 481 -22.61 -23.90 -18.30
N ASP A 482 -23.66 -23.56 -19.04
CA ASP A 482 -23.53 -23.07 -20.42
C ASP A 482 -22.98 -21.64 -20.38
N PHE A 483 -21.69 -21.48 -20.74
CA PHE A 483 -20.96 -20.20 -20.77
C PHE A 483 -21.09 -19.45 -22.10
N SER A 484 -21.93 -19.92 -23.04
CA SER A 484 -22.15 -19.20 -24.29
C SER A 484 -23.02 -17.95 -24.05
N GLY A 485 -22.37 -16.81 -23.84
CA GLY A 485 -23.07 -15.54 -23.64
C GLY A 485 -22.21 -14.32 -23.34
N VAL A 486 -21.00 -14.50 -22.81
CA VAL A 486 -20.03 -13.39 -22.67
C VAL A 486 -19.28 -13.28 -23.99
N THR A 487 -19.70 -12.35 -24.85
CA THR A 487 -19.04 -12.05 -26.11
C THR A 487 -17.69 -11.42 -25.83
N GLY A 488 -16.60 -12.19 -26.01
CA GLY A 488 -15.21 -11.73 -25.99
C GLY A 488 -14.82 -10.87 -27.21
N ASP A 489 -15.76 -10.10 -27.74
CA ASP A 489 -15.55 -9.28 -28.93
C ASP A 489 -14.93 -7.92 -28.56
N ASN A 490 -14.93 -7.57 -27.27
CA ASN A 490 -14.18 -6.44 -26.74
C ASN A 490 -13.05 -6.99 -25.86
N PRO A 491 -11.76 -6.88 -26.27
CA PRO A 491 -10.68 -7.20 -25.36
C PRO A 491 -10.89 -6.35 -24.11
N ILE A 492 -10.89 -6.95 -22.93
CA ILE A 492 -11.26 -6.24 -21.70
C ILE A 492 -10.23 -5.12 -21.50
N GLU A 493 -10.69 -3.91 -21.81
CA GLU A 493 -9.89 -2.70 -21.95
C GLU A 493 -9.91 -1.87 -20.67
N ASP A 494 -10.67 -2.24 -19.63
CA ASP A 494 -10.91 -1.43 -18.44
C ASP A 494 -11.15 -2.29 -17.18
N VAL A 495 -10.51 -1.94 -16.06
CA VAL A 495 -10.76 -2.50 -14.73
C VAL A 495 -12.23 -2.39 -14.34
N CYS A 496 -12.91 -1.29 -14.68
CA CYS A 496 -14.34 -1.15 -14.45
C CYS A 496 -15.16 -2.15 -15.28
N ALA A 497 -14.75 -2.44 -16.52
CA ALA A 497 -15.37 -3.48 -17.34
C ALA A 497 -15.09 -4.89 -16.80
N VAL A 498 -13.90 -5.14 -16.24
CA VAL A 498 -13.60 -6.36 -15.47
C VAL A 498 -14.58 -6.49 -14.30
N PHE A 499 -14.78 -5.44 -13.50
CA PHE A 499 -15.69 -5.47 -12.35
C PHE A 499 -17.16 -5.65 -12.74
N VAL A 500 -17.62 -4.98 -13.80
CA VAL A 500 -18.98 -5.17 -14.33
C VAL A 500 -19.16 -6.59 -14.84
N ALA A 501 -18.21 -7.12 -15.62
CA ALA A 501 -18.25 -8.50 -16.11
C ALA A 501 -18.19 -9.51 -14.97
N LEU A 502 -17.37 -9.25 -13.94
CA LEU A 502 -17.29 -10.05 -12.71
C LEU A 502 -18.64 -10.05 -11.99
N VAL A 503 -19.27 -8.89 -11.79
CA VAL A 503 -20.59 -8.79 -11.17
C VAL A 503 -21.65 -9.55 -11.97
N GLU A 504 -21.71 -9.37 -13.29
CA GLU A 504 -22.64 -10.09 -14.16
C GLU A 504 -22.42 -11.61 -14.12
N TRP A 505 -21.16 -12.04 -14.08
CA TRP A 505 -20.77 -13.43 -13.93
C TRP A 505 -21.18 -13.99 -12.56
N VAL A 506 -20.85 -13.31 -11.46
CA VAL A 506 -21.25 -13.72 -10.10
C VAL A 506 -22.77 -13.84 -10.02
N ILE A 507 -23.53 -12.91 -10.58
CA ILE A 507 -25.00 -12.94 -10.62
C ILE A 507 -25.51 -14.20 -11.33
N LYS A 508 -24.86 -14.58 -12.44
CA LYS A 508 -25.20 -15.79 -13.21
C LYS A 508 -24.87 -17.05 -12.42
N GLU A 509 -23.67 -17.16 -11.86
CA GLU A 509 -23.21 -18.34 -11.13
C GLU A 509 -23.97 -18.55 -9.82
N VAL A 510 -24.24 -17.48 -9.07
CA VAL A 510 -25.14 -17.54 -7.90
C VAL A 510 -26.55 -17.96 -8.33
N GLY A 511 -27.01 -17.54 -9.51
CA GLY A 511 -28.26 -18.02 -10.12
C GLY A 511 -28.27 -19.54 -10.33
N ALA A 512 -27.20 -20.09 -10.90
CA ALA A 512 -27.04 -21.53 -11.11
C ALA A 512 -26.96 -22.30 -9.77
N ALA A 513 -26.24 -21.77 -8.78
CA ALA A 513 -26.19 -22.34 -7.44
C ALA A 513 -27.58 -22.39 -6.77
N ILE A 514 -28.38 -21.33 -6.92
CA ILE A 514 -29.76 -21.27 -6.42
C ILE A 514 -30.65 -22.34 -7.07
N GLU A 515 -30.51 -22.54 -8.38
CA GLU A 515 -31.24 -23.60 -9.11
C GLU A 515 -30.85 -25.00 -8.59
N LEU A 516 -29.56 -25.25 -8.42
CA LEU A 516 -29.05 -26.51 -7.88
C LEU A 516 -29.54 -26.77 -6.45
N VAL A 517 -29.55 -25.76 -5.56
CA VAL A 517 -30.16 -25.87 -4.23
C VAL A 517 -31.64 -26.26 -4.33
N GLY A 518 -32.37 -25.65 -5.27
CA GLY A 518 -33.77 -25.98 -5.53
C GLY A 518 -33.97 -27.44 -5.97
N ASP A 519 -33.04 -27.98 -6.75
CA ASP A 519 -33.06 -29.38 -7.18
C ASP A 519 -32.64 -30.34 -6.06
N LEU A 520 -31.68 -29.96 -5.22
CA LEU A 520 -31.28 -30.71 -4.02
C LEU A 520 -32.42 -30.82 -3.02
N ILE A 521 -33.21 -29.75 -2.82
CA ILE A 521 -34.43 -29.80 -1.99
C ILE A 521 -35.43 -30.83 -2.53
N LYS A 522 -35.61 -30.90 -3.87
CA LYS A 522 -36.48 -31.91 -4.50
C LYS A 522 -35.91 -33.32 -4.34
N MET A 523 -34.59 -33.47 -4.43
CA MET A 523 -33.89 -34.76 -4.28
C MET A 523 -33.85 -35.27 -2.84
N ALA A 524 -33.78 -34.38 -1.83
CA ALA A 524 -33.85 -34.76 -0.42
C ALA A 524 -35.19 -35.40 -0.03
N LEU A 525 -36.24 -35.21 -0.84
CA LEU A 525 -37.53 -35.89 -0.72
C LEU A 525 -37.54 -37.31 -1.34
N SER A 526 -36.41 -37.75 -1.92
CA SER A 526 -36.20 -39.06 -2.55
C SER A 526 -35.34 -39.99 -1.66
N PRO A 527 -35.60 -41.31 -1.60
CA PRO A 527 -34.95 -42.24 -0.66
C PRO A 527 -33.46 -42.58 -0.95
N LEU A 528 -32.75 -41.83 -1.79
CA LEU A 528 -31.35 -42.11 -2.18
C LEU A 528 -30.42 -40.98 -1.74
N THR A 529 -29.41 -41.33 -0.95
CA THR A 529 -28.57 -40.37 -0.20
C THR A 529 -27.25 -39.99 -0.90
N TYR A 530 -26.81 -40.77 -1.90
CA TYR A 530 -25.55 -40.52 -2.61
C TYR A 530 -25.62 -39.34 -3.61
N PRO A 531 -26.61 -39.24 -4.52
CA PRO A 531 -26.69 -38.11 -5.44
C PRO A 531 -26.83 -36.77 -4.72
N LEU A 532 -27.47 -36.78 -3.55
CA LEU A 532 -27.60 -35.60 -2.69
C LEU A 532 -26.24 -35.13 -2.15
N ARG A 533 -25.36 -36.05 -1.69
CA ARG A 533 -24.01 -35.70 -1.21
C ARG A 533 -23.11 -35.20 -2.33
N LEU A 534 -23.18 -35.82 -3.52
CA LEU A 534 -22.42 -35.35 -4.68
C LEU A 534 -22.89 -33.96 -5.12
N GLY A 535 -24.20 -33.73 -5.21
CA GLY A 535 -24.74 -32.42 -5.58
C GLY A 535 -24.50 -31.33 -4.52
N LEU A 536 -24.43 -31.69 -3.22
CA LEU A 536 -23.99 -30.75 -2.16
C LEU A 536 -22.51 -30.39 -2.30
N TYR A 537 -21.65 -31.36 -2.61
CA TYR A 537 -20.25 -31.10 -2.91
C TYR A 537 -20.07 -30.25 -4.17
N GLU A 538 -20.83 -30.51 -5.24
CA GLU A 538 -20.82 -29.71 -6.47
C GLU A 538 -21.27 -28.26 -6.20
N LEU A 539 -22.37 -28.07 -5.47
CA LEU A 539 -22.81 -26.76 -5.01
C LEU A 539 -21.73 -26.04 -4.21
N ALA A 540 -21.08 -26.79 -3.30
CA ALA A 540 -20.03 -26.24 -2.47
C ALA A 540 -18.82 -25.80 -3.30
N MET A 541 -18.44 -26.60 -4.29
CA MET A 541 -17.37 -26.27 -5.23
C MET A 541 -17.72 -25.06 -6.12
N MET A 542 -18.97 -24.91 -6.57
CA MET A 542 -19.41 -23.73 -7.33
C MET A 542 -19.25 -22.44 -6.51
N VAL A 543 -19.69 -22.47 -5.26
CA VAL A 543 -19.56 -21.32 -4.34
C VAL A 543 -18.09 -21.00 -4.08
N TRP A 544 -17.29 -22.03 -3.81
CA TRP A 544 -15.85 -21.87 -3.61
C TRP A 544 -15.16 -21.27 -4.83
N ASP A 545 -15.51 -21.73 -6.04
CA ASP A 545 -14.97 -21.20 -7.29
C ASP A 545 -15.34 -19.72 -7.49
N ILE A 546 -16.59 -19.33 -7.20
CA ILE A 546 -17.05 -17.94 -7.23
C ILE A 546 -16.20 -17.05 -6.31
N ALA A 547 -16.00 -17.51 -5.07
CA ALA A 547 -15.24 -16.79 -4.06
C ALA A 547 -13.78 -16.60 -4.47
N MET A 548 -13.10 -17.69 -4.83
CA MET A 548 -11.68 -17.67 -5.16
C MET A 548 -11.39 -16.87 -6.43
N LYS A 549 -12.25 -16.96 -7.46
CA LYS A 549 -12.05 -16.16 -8.69
C LYS A 549 -12.29 -14.69 -8.46
N THR A 550 -13.30 -14.33 -7.67
CA THR A 550 -13.55 -12.93 -7.28
C THR A 550 -12.35 -12.37 -6.53
N HIS A 551 -11.85 -13.11 -5.54
CA HIS A 551 -10.67 -12.72 -4.78
C HIS A 551 -9.45 -12.57 -5.68
N ASN A 552 -9.18 -13.55 -6.55
CA ASN A 552 -8.05 -13.52 -7.48
C ASN A 552 -8.09 -12.31 -8.43
N VAL A 553 -9.27 -11.92 -8.93
CA VAL A 553 -9.42 -10.70 -9.75
C VAL A 553 -9.16 -9.44 -8.91
N MET A 554 -9.66 -9.39 -7.68
CA MET A 554 -9.44 -8.26 -6.77
C MET A 554 -7.98 -8.12 -6.32
N THR A 555 -7.24 -9.22 -6.15
CA THR A 555 -5.81 -9.18 -5.82
C THR A 555 -4.97 -8.73 -7.01
N HIS A 556 -5.27 -9.23 -8.22
CA HIS A 556 -4.57 -8.83 -9.45
C HIS A 556 -4.98 -7.44 -9.98
N THR A 557 -5.93 -6.77 -9.33
CA THR A 557 -6.26 -5.35 -9.53
C THR A 557 -5.71 -4.45 -8.42
N GLY A 558 -5.02 -5.00 -7.42
CA GLY A 558 -4.43 -4.27 -6.30
C GLY A 558 -5.40 -3.88 -5.18
N LEU A 559 -6.66 -4.35 -5.23
CA LEU A 559 -7.67 -4.06 -4.20
C LEU A 559 -7.50 -4.92 -2.94
N LEU A 560 -7.13 -6.19 -3.10
CA LEU A 560 -6.93 -7.13 -2.00
C LEU A 560 -5.48 -7.65 -1.95
N MET A 561 -5.10 -8.22 -0.81
CA MET A 561 -3.79 -8.84 -0.60
C MET A 561 -3.79 -10.29 -1.12
N PRO A 562 -2.82 -10.72 -1.93
CA PRO A 562 -2.72 -12.12 -2.36
C PRO A 562 -2.29 -13.05 -1.22
N HIS A 563 -2.70 -14.32 -1.32
CA HIS A 563 -2.31 -15.41 -0.41
C HIS A 563 -1.52 -16.50 -1.15
N SER A 564 -0.68 -17.23 -0.41
CA SER A 564 0.14 -18.32 -0.94
C SER A 564 -0.63 -19.66 -1.00
N GLU A 565 -0.14 -20.60 -1.81
CA GLU A 565 -0.77 -21.93 -1.88
C GLU A 565 -0.81 -22.58 -0.50
N GLN A 566 -1.99 -23.08 -0.14
CA GLN A 566 -2.17 -23.89 1.05
C GLN A 566 -2.69 -25.27 0.67
N ARG A 567 -2.21 -26.29 1.39
CA ARG A 567 -2.65 -27.68 1.24
C ARG A 567 -3.11 -28.23 2.57
N TYR A 568 -4.08 -29.11 2.52
CA TYR A 568 -4.43 -29.97 3.65
C TYR A 568 -3.29 -30.96 3.96
N PRO A 569 -3.25 -31.58 5.15
CA PRO A 569 -2.19 -32.52 5.53
C PRO A 569 -2.01 -33.73 4.59
N ASP A 570 -3.02 -34.05 3.78
CA ASP A 570 -2.97 -35.12 2.77
C ASP A 570 -2.53 -34.66 1.37
N GLY A 571 -2.20 -33.38 1.21
CA GLY A 571 -1.73 -32.77 -0.03
C GLY A 571 -2.83 -32.24 -0.95
N GLU A 572 -4.11 -32.39 -0.61
CA GLU A 572 -5.20 -31.74 -1.35
C GLU A 572 -5.11 -30.22 -1.22
N LEU A 573 -5.37 -29.49 -2.32
CA LEU A 573 -5.41 -28.03 -2.32
C LEU A 573 -6.45 -27.52 -1.30
N ARG A 574 -6.04 -26.59 -0.44
CA ARG A 574 -6.90 -25.86 0.51
C ARG A 574 -7.23 -24.47 -0.01
N LEU A 575 -6.22 -23.73 -0.45
CA LEU A 575 -6.32 -22.43 -1.09
C LEU A 575 -5.33 -22.35 -2.26
N PRO A 576 -5.70 -21.75 -3.41
CA PRO A 576 -4.79 -21.55 -4.53
C PRO A 576 -3.67 -20.55 -4.21
N ASN A 577 -2.59 -20.56 -4.99
CA ASN A 577 -1.61 -19.49 -4.95
C ASN A 577 -2.11 -18.29 -5.75
N GLU A 578 -2.18 -17.12 -5.14
CA GLU A 578 -2.47 -15.85 -5.82
C GLU A 578 -1.23 -14.96 -5.93
N ILE A 579 -0.11 -15.33 -5.29
CA ILE A 579 1.14 -14.61 -5.42
C ILE A 579 1.71 -14.87 -6.83
N ASP A 580 1.48 -13.91 -7.71
CA ASP A 580 2.08 -13.90 -9.04
C ASP A 580 3.57 -13.52 -8.96
N LEU A 581 4.45 -14.50 -9.17
CA LEU A 581 5.90 -14.31 -9.16
C LEU A 581 6.41 -13.43 -10.32
N PRO A 582 5.92 -13.58 -11.57
CA PRO A 582 6.21 -12.63 -12.63
C PRO A 582 5.97 -11.16 -12.28
N LEU A 583 4.90 -10.81 -11.53
CA LEU A 583 4.66 -9.41 -11.11
C LEU A 583 5.81 -8.84 -10.29
N ILE A 584 6.51 -9.67 -9.52
CA ILE A 584 7.56 -9.26 -8.59
C ILE A 584 8.95 -9.76 -9.00
N THR A 585 9.10 -10.26 -10.22
CA THR A 585 10.38 -10.70 -10.77
C THR A 585 10.82 -9.69 -11.83
N LEU A 586 11.95 -9.02 -11.61
CA LEU A 586 12.44 -8.02 -12.57
C LEU A 586 12.57 -8.62 -13.98
N GLY A 587 11.86 -8.02 -14.95
CA GLY A 587 11.87 -8.51 -16.34
C GLY A 587 10.68 -9.40 -16.68
N GLY A 588 9.86 -9.78 -15.70
CA GLY A 588 8.63 -10.54 -15.90
C GLY A 588 7.42 -9.64 -16.14
N THR A 589 6.57 -9.97 -17.11
CA THR A 589 5.23 -9.37 -17.26
C THR A 589 4.18 -10.39 -17.70
N ILE A 590 2.90 -10.06 -17.51
CA ILE A 590 1.74 -10.96 -17.49
C ILE A 590 0.73 -10.53 -18.57
N ASP A 591 1.13 -9.72 -19.54
CA ASP A 591 0.20 -9.08 -20.48
C ASP A 591 -0.71 -10.08 -21.24
N GLY A 592 -0.14 -11.19 -21.74
CA GLY A 592 -0.92 -12.29 -22.32
C GLY A 592 -1.53 -13.25 -21.29
N ALA A 593 -0.94 -13.29 -20.10
CA ALA A 593 -1.28 -14.22 -19.02
C ALA A 593 -2.49 -13.78 -18.21
N PHE A 594 -2.70 -12.48 -18.00
CA PHE A 594 -3.87 -11.98 -17.31
C PHE A 594 -5.09 -12.01 -18.24
N ALA A 595 -4.90 -11.70 -19.52
CA ALA A 595 -5.95 -11.88 -20.52
C ALA A 595 -6.37 -13.36 -20.64
N GLN A 596 -5.40 -14.28 -20.58
CA GLN A 596 -5.67 -15.71 -20.55
C GLN A 596 -6.26 -16.15 -19.20
N ALA A 597 -5.79 -15.62 -18.06
CA ALA A 597 -6.33 -15.86 -16.72
C ALA A 597 -7.78 -15.39 -16.58
N LEU A 598 -8.14 -14.28 -17.20
CA LEU A 598 -9.50 -13.75 -17.25
C LEU A 598 -10.38 -14.59 -18.18
N ALA A 599 -9.81 -15.10 -19.29
CA ALA A 599 -10.47 -16.08 -20.15
C ALA A 599 -10.60 -17.47 -19.49
N ASP A 600 -9.64 -17.87 -18.66
CA ASP A 600 -9.58 -19.12 -17.89
C ASP A 600 -10.44 -19.01 -16.62
N ALA A 601 -10.60 -17.83 -16.03
CA ALA A 601 -11.60 -17.57 -14.99
C ALA A 601 -13.03 -17.82 -15.52
N ILE A 602 -13.22 -17.65 -16.83
CA ILE A 602 -14.44 -17.99 -17.58
C ILE A 602 -14.46 -19.49 -17.98
N ASP A 603 -13.40 -20.27 -17.73
CA ASP A 603 -13.31 -21.74 -17.90
C ASP A 603 -13.10 -22.48 -16.54
N PRO A 604 -14.17 -22.97 -15.90
CA PRO A 604 -14.15 -23.44 -14.50
C PRO A 604 -13.36 -24.74 -14.22
N LEU A 605 -12.57 -25.25 -15.18
CA LEU A 605 -11.81 -26.50 -14.99
C LEU A 605 -10.35 -26.48 -15.46
N GLY A 606 -9.72 -25.33 -15.74
CA GLY A 606 -8.33 -25.36 -16.20
C GLY A 606 -7.49 -24.09 -16.11
N HIS A 607 -6.35 -24.22 -15.44
CA HIS A 607 -5.02 -23.77 -15.89
C HIS A 607 -4.42 -22.44 -15.44
N LEU A 608 -5.03 -21.73 -14.48
CA LEU A 608 -4.38 -20.58 -13.85
C LEU A 608 -3.12 -20.93 -13.03
N ASP A 609 -3.06 -22.15 -12.47
CA ASP A 609 -1.98 -22.61 -11.59
C ASP A 609 -0.89 -23.45 -12.29
N THR A 610 -1.07 -23.76 -13.58
CA THR A 610 -0.21 -24.73 -14.30
C THR A 610 0.39 -24.22 -15.61
N ALA A 611 0.04 -23.00 -16.04
CA ALA A 611 0.56 -22.41 -17.27
C ALA A 611 1.78 -21.50 -17.01
N GLU A 612 2.95 -22.10 -16.80
CA GLU A 612 4.25 -21.38 -16.74
C GLU A 612 4.62 -20.71 -18.09
N ASP A 613 3.91 -21.06 -19.17
CA ASP A 613 4.23 -20.68 -20.55
C ASP A 613 3.70 -19.30 -20.98
N VAL A 614 3.10 -18.51 -20.08
CA VAL A 614 2.40 -17.25 -20.42
C VAL A 614 3.16 -15.98 -20.02
N ILE A 615 4.40 -16.14 -19.52
CA ILE A 615 5.28 -15.03 -19.17
C ILE A 615 5.88 -14.39 -20.43
N VAL A 616 5.65 -13.09 -20.61
CA VAL A 616 6.38 -12.33 -21.63
C VAL A 616 7.59 -11.67 -20.94
N SER A 617 8.79 -11.92 -21.45
CA SER A 617 10.00 -11.29 -20.92
C SER A 617 10.13 -9.85 -21.44
N HIS A 618 10.46 -8.90 -20.58
CA HIS A 618 10.90 -7.56 -20.96
C HIS A 618 12.36 -7.31 -20.55
N SER A 619 13.02 -6.40 -21.25
CA SER A 619 14.39 -6.03 -20.90
C SER A 619 14.39 -5.20 -19.63
N VAL A 620 15.06 -5.69 -18.59
CA VAL A 620 15.31 -4.99 -17.31
C VAL A 620 16.18 -3.75 -17.54
N ARG A 621 17.08 -3.81 -18.53
CA ARG A 621 17.89 -2.67 -18.98
C ARG A 621 17.34 -1.98 -20.22
N ASP A 622 16.02 -1.92 -20.37
CA ASP A 622 15.44 -1.25 -21.52
C ASP A 622 15.97 0.20 -21.61
N PRO A 623 16.63 0.60 -22.71
CA PRO A 623 17.11 1.97 -22.87
C PRO A 623 15.97 3.02 -22.89
N ARG A 624 14.71 2.57 -22.91
CA ARG A 624 13.49 3.38 -22.78
C ARG A 624 12.98 3.49 -21.35
N MET A 625 13.55 2.75 -20.39
CA MET A 625 13.20 2.88 -18.97
C MET A 625 13.64 4.24 -18.42
N PRO A 626 12.86 4.83 -17.48
CA PRO A 626 11.50 4.47 -17.09
C PRO A 626 10.57 4.83 -18.24
N PHE A 627 9.61 3.95 -18.48
CA PHE A 627 8.51 4.20 -19.37
C PHE A 627 7.59 5.20 -18.70
N TYR A 628 7.50 6.37 -19.31
CA TYR A 628 6.56 7.40 -18.94
C TYR A 628 5.49 7.46 -20.00
N PRO A 629 4.48 6.58 -19.91
CA PRO A 629 3.40 6.57 -20.86
C PRO A 629 2.68 7.90 -20.87
N VAL A 630 2.93 8.65 -21.95
CA VAL A 630 2.24 9.89 -22.24
C VAL A 630 0.78 9.55 -22.54
N LEU A 631 -0.12 9.98 -21.66
CA LEU A 631 -1.55 10.07 -21.95
C LEU A 631 -1.75 10.92 -23.23
N GLN A 632 -2.39 10.37 -24.26
CA GLN A 632 -2.78 11.13 -25.45
C GLN A 632 -4.30 11.39 -25.42
N TYR A 633 -4.67 12.66 -25.62
CA TYR A 633 -6.06 13.11 -25.51
C TYR A 633 -6.93 12.62 -26.66
N HIS A 634 -8.21 12.35 -26.37
CA HIS A 634 -9.25 12.22 -27.39
C HIS A 634 -9.33 13.50 -28.24
N ALA A 635 -9.62 13.33 -29.53
CA ALA A 635 -9.59 14.42 -30.50
C ALA A 635 -10.68 15.49 -30.27
N ASP A 636 -11.66 15.20 -29.41
CA ASP A 636 -12.80 16.07 -29.07
C ASP A 636 -12.55 16.97 -27.84
N GLY A 637 -11.39 16.84 -27.18
CA GLY A 637 -11.05 17.62 -25.98
C GLY A 637 -11.73 17.16 -24.70
N SER A 638 -12.36 15.98 -24.68
CA SER A 638 -12.69 15.29 -23.44
C SER A 638 -11.40 14.85 -22.72
N THR A 639 -11.39 14.95 -21.38
CA THR A 639 -10.26 14.49 -20.56
C THR A 639 -10.12 12.97 -20.67
N PRO A 640 -8.91 12.43 -20.83
CA PRO A 640 -8.70 11.24 -21.64
C PRO A 640 -8.46 9.97 -20.83
N ASP A 641 -8.71 8.84 -21.47
CA ASP A 641 -8.45 7.48 -21.01
C ASP A 641 -7.18 7.34 -20.16
N GLU A 642 -7.45 7.10 -18.89
CA GLU A 642 -6.62 6.61 -17.79
C GLU A 642 -6.09 5.18 -18.06
N TRP A 643 -5.38 4.99 -19.19
CA TRP A 643 -4.99 3.68 -19.70
C TRP A 643 -4.17 2.82 -18.70
N GLU A 644 -3.39 3.42 -17.79
CA GLU A 644 -2.66 2.69 -16.76
C GLU A 644 -3.61 2.05 -15.73
N TYR A 645 -4.63 2.81 -15.33
CA TYR A 645 -5.70 2.37 -14.42
C TYR A 645 -6.57 1.27 -15.00
N ARG A 646 -6.56 1.14 -16.33
CA ARG A 646 -7.29 0.13 -17.06
C ARG A 646 -6.60 -1.23 -17.13
N ARG A 647 -5.26 -1.27 -16.99
CA ARG A 647 -4.46 -2.50 -17.05
C ARG A 647 -3.25 -2.44 -16.09
N PRO A 648 -3.43 -2.32 -14.76
CA PRO A 648 -2.32 -2.23 -13.81
C PRO A 648 -1.39 -3.45 -13.83
N TRP A 649 -1.86 -4.61 -14.32
CA TRP A 649 -1.06 -5.82 -14.54
C TRP A 649 -0.16 -5.79 -15.79
N ALA A 650 -0.42 -4.90 -16.76
CA ALA A 650 0.31 -4.81 -18.02
C ALA A 650 1.54 -3.91 -17.94
N TYR A 651 2.58 -4.25 -18.70
CA TYR A 651 3.77 -3.39 -18.81
C TYR A 651 3.56 -2.33 -19.90
N PRO A 652 3.92 -1.05 -19.69
CA PRO A 652 3.55 0.07 -20.57
C PRO A 652 4.37 0.15 -21.87
N LEU A 653 4.29 -0.84 -22.76
CA LEU A 653 5.01 -0.84 -24.05
C LEU A 653 4.26 -0.15 -25.19
N ILE A 654 2.93 -0.14 -25.12
CA ILE A 654 2.03 0.37 -26.16
C ILE A 654 0.98 1.26 -25.49
N SER A 655 0.71 2.42 -26.08
CA SER A 655 -0.33 3.36 -25.67
C SER A 655 -1.37 3.50 -26.78
N GLU A 656 -2.63 3.67 -26.40
CA GLU A 656 -3.70 3.97 -27.34
C GLU A 656 -3.72 5.47 -27.68
N PHE A 657 -3.96 5.78 -28.95
CA PHE A 657 -3.97 7.13 -29.49
C PHE A 657 -5.18 7.31 -30.41
N GLU A 658 -6.07 8.24 -30.07
CA GLU A 658 -7.18 8.57 -30.96
C GLU A 658 -6.79 9.64 -31.98
N SER A 659 -7.00 9.36 -33.27
CA SER A 659 -6.89 10.36 -34.32
C SER A 659 -8.13 10.36 -35.21
N GLY A 660 -8.95 11.42 -35.06
CA GLY A 660 -10.11 11.65 -35.91
C GLY A 660 -11.27 10.67 -35.71
N GLY A 661 -11.57 10.28 -34.45
CA GLY A 661 -12.66 9.34 -34.15
C GLY A 661 -12.24 7.88 -34.11
N VAL A 662 -10.94 7.57 -34.21
CA VAL A 662 -10.40 6.22 -34.37
C VAL A 662 -9.19 6.04 -33.48
N ASN A 663 -9.19 4.96 -32.70
CA ASN A 663 -8.08 4.59 -31.83
C ASN A 663 -6.98 3.80 -32.58
N PHE A 664 -5.72 4.08 -32.26
CA PHE A 664 -4.52 3.45 -32.80
C PHE A 664 -3.58 3.07 -31.66
N GLU A 665 -3.00 1.88 -31.72
CA GLU A 665 -1.89 1.50 -30.84
C GLU A 665 -0.57 2.09 -31.35
N VAL A 666 0.14 2.83 -30.49
CA VAL A 666 1.46 3.39 -30.78
C VAL A 666 2.45 3.01 -29.68
N PRO A 667 3.75 2.84 -30.00
CA PRO A 667 4.76 2.62 -28.97
C PRO A 667 4.73 3.74 -27.93
N THR A 668 4.70 3.36 -26.67
CA THR A 668 4.68 4.30 -25.56
C THR A 668 5.92 5.20 -25.60
N PRO A 669 5.75 6.54 -25.68
CA PRO A 669 6.87 7.47 -25.67
C PRO A 669 7.58 7.47 -24.30
N THR A 670 8.85 7.89 -24.29
CA THR A 670 9.66 7.99 -23.07
C THR A 670 9.89 9.46 -22.74
N GLU A 671 9.62 9.85 -21.51
CA GLU A 671 9.91 11.18 -20.99
C GLU A 671 11.42 11.47 -21.04
N THR A 672 11.75 12.70 -21.40
CA THR A 672 13.13 13.18 -21.44
C THR A 672 13.23 14.44 -20.60
N TYR A 673 14.43 14.80 -20.16
CA TYR A 673 14.66 16.09 -19.52
C TYR A 673 15.83 16.82 -20.19
N ASP A 674 15.92 18.14 -20.02
CA ASP A 674 17.02 18.97 -20.52
C ASP A 674 18.05 19.20 -19.40
N PRO A 675 19.22 18.51 -19.42
CA PRO A 675 20.23 18.64 -18.39
C PRO A 675 20.81 20.05 -18.29
N SER A 676 20.85 20.78 -19.42
CA SER A 676 21.43 22.13 -19.47
C SER A 676 20.69 23.14 -18.59
N LYS A 677 19.45 22.82 -18.20
CA LYS A 677 18.64 23.63 -17.29
C LYS A 677 19.03 23.46 -15.83
N SER A 678 19.59 22.30 -15.49
CA SER A 678 20.11 22.00 -14.16
C SER A 678 21.62 22.23 -14.05
N ASP A 679 22.36 22.05 -15.16
CA ASP A 679 23.80 22.21 -15.25
C ASP A 679 24.19 22.97 -16.52
N PRO A 680 24.53 24.27 -16.42
CA PRO A 680 24.87 25.10 -17.58
C PRO A 680 26.11 24.64 -18.37
N SER A 681 26.92 23.71 -17.83
CA SER A 681 28.09 23.18 -18.52
C SER A 681 27.74 22.17 -19.61
N VAL A 682 26.49 21.70 -19.64
CA VAL A 682 25.97 20.71 -20.59
C VAL A 682 25.30 21.42 -21.77
N ASN A 683 25.49 20.90 -22.98
CA ASN A 683 24.77 21.40 -24.15
C ASN A 683 23.27 21.05 -24.04
N SER A 684 22.38 21.98 -24.38
CA SER A 684 20.94 21.74 -24.39
C SER A 684 20.60 20.63 -25.41
N GLN A 685 20.23 19.48 -24.87
CA GLN A 685 19.81 18.30 -25.60
C GLN A 685 18.88 17.50 -24.69
N ALA A 686 17.78 17.01 -25.25
CA ALA A 686 16.92 16.04 -24.59
C ALA A 686 17.75 14.81 -24.17
N TYR A 687 17.78 14.51 -22.88
CA TYR A 687 18.55 13.41 -22.32
C TYR A 687 17.65 12.35 -21.71
N ARG A 688 18.09 11.09 -21.85
CA ARG A 688 17.41 9.87 -21.44
C ARG A 688 18.33 8.98 -20.61
N PRO A 689 18.45 9.17 -19.30
CA PRO A 689 19.38 8.35 -18.51
C PRO A 689 18.80 7.79 -17.23
N MET A 690 17.49 7.60 -17.13
CA MET A 690 16.93 7.12 -15.88
C MET A 690 17.13 5.61 -15.86
N ARG A 691 18.31 5.23 -15.38
CA ARG A 691 18.79 3.86 -15.40
C ARG A 691 17.97 3.05 -14.40
N PRO A 692 17.58 1.82 -14.75
CA PRO A 692 17.05 0.87 -13.78
C PRO A 692 17.91 0.80 -12.52
N GLY A 693 17.33 0.29 -11.44
CA GLY A 693 18.09 0.04 -10.22
C GLY A 693 19.30 -0.86 -10.47
N PRO A 694 20.19 -1.03 -9.47
CA PRO A 694 21.39 -1.87 -9.60
C PRO A 694 21.09 -3.38 -9.71
N TYR A 695 19.82 -3.77 -9.84
CA TYR A 695 19.35 -5.14 -9.74
C TYR A 695 19.42 -5.88 -11.08
N PRO A 696 19.81 -7.17 -11.09
CA PRO A 696 19.83 -7.96 -12.32
C PRO A 696 18.43 -8.48 -12.70
N GLU A 697 18.24 -8.75 -14.00
CA GLU A 697 17.05 -9.43 -14.52
C GLU A 697 16.85 -10.80 -13.88
N GLY A 698 15.59 -11.12 -13.59
CA GLY A 698 15.19 -12.31 -12.87
C GLY A 698 15.35 -12.22 -11.34
N SER A 699 15.79 -11.08 -10.79
CA SER A 699 15.84 -10.91 -9.34
C SER A 699 14.45 -10.80 -8.75
N ARG A 700 14.29 -11.37 -7.56
CA ARG A 700 13.10 -11.21 -6.73
C ARG A 700 13.43 -10.47 -5.44
N PRO A 701 12.44 -9.83 -4.78
CA PRO A 701 12.63 -9.05 -3.56
C PRO A 701 13.37 -9.82 -2.46
N ASP A 702 13.00 -11.09 -2.25
CA ASP A 702 13.59 -11.98 -1.25
C ASP A 702 15.11 -12.18 -1.42
N GLN A 703 15.61 -11.98 -2.64
CA GLN A 703 17.01 -12.20 -3.00
C GLN A 703 17.87 -10.94 -2.90
N VAL A 704 17.27 -9.75 -2.78
CA VAL A 704 17.97 -8.47 -2.89
C VAL A 704 17.66 -7.47 -1.78
N PHE A 705 16.50 -7.53 -1.11
CA PHE A 705 16.14 -6.53 -0.10
C PHE A 705 16.76 -6.79 1.28
N PHE A 706 17.04 -8.05 1.62
CA PHE A 706 17.39 -8.42 3.01
C PHE A 706 18.79 -8.99 3.17
N ARG A 707 19.69 -8.79 2.20
CA ARG A 707 21.08 -9.22 2.35
C ARG A 707 21.83 -8.24 3.24
N THR A 708 22.49 -8.75 4.27
CA THR A 708 23.30 -7.95 5.20
C THR A 708 24.79 -8.01 4.88
N ASP A 709 25.23 -8.99 4.07
CA ASP A 709 26.62 -9.21 3.67
C ASP A 709 26.94 -8.64 2.26
N ALA A 710 25.94 -8.03 1.61
CA ALA A 710 26.11 -7.37 0.34
C ALA A 710 26.93 -6.08 0.52
N GLY A 711 28.24 -6.16 0.27
CA GLY A 711 29.11 -4.99 0.37
C GLY A 711 28.67 -3.83 -0.53
N HIS A 712 28.88 -2.59 -0.08
CA HIS A 712 28.56 -1.34 -0.77
C HIS A 712 29.82 -0.68 -1.38
N ASP A 713 29.65 0.40 -2.15
CA ASP A 713 30.75 1.23 -2.66
C ASP A 713 30.77 2.59 -1.93
N PRO A 714 31.61 2.77 -0.88
CA PRO A 714 31.62 4.01 -0.09
C PRO A 714 31.87 5.26 -0.93
N ASN A 715 32.73 5.17 -1.96
CA ASN A 715 33.00 6.31 -2.84
C ASN A 715 31.81 6.59 -3.77
N GLY A 716 31.18 5.54 -4.29
CA GLY A 716 29.95 5.66 -5.07
C GLY A 716 28.85 6.32 -4.27
N ARG A 717 28.56 5.83 -3.06
CA ARG A 717 27.59 6.43 -2.14
C ARG A 717 27.89 7.88 -1.83
N TYR A 718 29.13 8.19 -1.46
CA TYR A 718 29.55 9.58 -1.20
C TYR A 718 29.24 10.50 -2.40
N ASN A 719 29.52 10.06 -3.63
CA ASN A 719 29.23 10.85 -4.82
C ASN A 719 27.73 11.07 -5.04
N TYR A 720 26.90 10.06 -4.79
CA TYR A 720 25.43 10.21 -4.86
C TYR A 720 24.92 11.19 -3.80
N GLU A 721 25.38 11.03 -2.56
CA GLU A 721 25.00 11.89 -1.43
C GLU A 721 25.37 13.36 -1.62
N HIS A 722 26.37 13.67 -2.44
CA HIS A 722 26.86 15.03 -2.69
C HIS A 722 26.53 15.55 -4.09
N ALA A 723 25.73 14.83 -4.88
CA ALA A 723 25.30 15.28 -6.20
C ALA A 723 24.52 16.60 -6.10
N GLN A 724 24.98 17.60 -6.84
CA GLN A 724 24.45 18.97 -6.80
C GLN A 724 23.33 19.20 -7.82
N THR A 725 23.25 18.35 -8.85
CA THR A 725 22.27 18.47 -9.93
C THR A 725 21.76 17.09 -10.36
N PRO A 726 20.53 16.99 -10.89
CA PRO A 726 20.02 15.80 -11.56
C PRO A 726 21.02 15.18 -12.55
N TRP A 727 21.68 16.03 -13.35
CA TRP A 727 22.68 15.59 -14.32
C TRP A 727 23.89 14.88 -13.69
N GLN A 728 24.37 15.35 -12.53
CA GLN A 728 25.48 14.68 -11.84
C GLN A 728 25.09 13.27 -11.38
N THR A 729 23.89 13.10 -10.84
CA THR A 729 23.36 11.78 -10.46
C THR A 729 23.21 10.87 -11.67
N ASP A 730 22.77 11.39 -12.81
CA ASP A 730 22.71 10.59 -14.03
C ASP A 730 24.08 10.14 -14.53
N LEU A 731 25.10 10.99 -14.43
CA LEU A 731 26.47 10.59 -14.75
C LEU A 731 26.96 9.47 -13.83
N LEU A 732 26.59 9.51 -12.55
CA LEU A 732 26.87 8.44 -11.59
C LEU A 732 26.10 7.16 -11.96
N ASN A 733 24.82 7.26 -12.30
CA ASN A 733 24.03 6.13 -12.78
C ASN A 733 24.63 5.51 -14.04
N GLU A 734 25.10 6.31 -15.01
CA GLU A 734 25.81 5.82 -16.19
C GLU A 734 27.15 5.15 -15.85
N GLN A 735 27.86 5.65 -14.85
CA GLN A 735 29.14 5.12 -14.42
C GLN A 735 29.00 3.80 -13.64
N HIS A 736 28.12 3.79 -12.64
CA HIS A 736 28.04 2.74 -11.63
C HIS A 736 27.00 1.67 -11.97
N ILE A 737 25.95 2.00 -12.72
CA ILE A 737 24.87 1.07 -13.05
C ILE A 737 24.88 0.74 -14.55
N GLY A 738 24.91 1.77 -15.40
CA GLY A 738 24.82 1.66 -16.87
C GLY A 738 25.99 0.91 -17.51
N LYS A 739 27.16 0.88 -16.86
CA LYS A 739 28.39 0.22 -17.38
C LYS A 739 28.83 -1.01 -16.57
N ALA A 740 28.18 -1.32 -15.44
CA ALA A 740 28.73 -2.27 -14.48
C ALA A 740 28.58 -3.73 -14.90
N GLN A 741 29.70 -4.45 -14.82
CA GLN A 741 29.80 -5.91 -14.78
C GLN A 741 29.63 -6.47 -13.35
N VAL A 742 29.53 -5.61 -12.34
CA VAL A 742 29.42 -5.99 -10.92
C VAL A 742 28.01 -5.70 -10.42
N ARG A 743 27.33 -6.75 -9.95
CA ARG A 743 25.91 -6.79 -9.55
C ARG A 743 25.73 -6.37 -8.09
N ARG A 744 26.12 -5.14 -7.73
CA ARG A 744 25.99 -4.60 -6.36
C ARG A 744 25.55 -3.14 -6.38
N SER A 745 24.65 -2.79 -5.47
CA SER A 745 24.14 -1.44 -5.23
C SER A 745 25.24 -0.53 -4.65
N PRO A 746 25.54 0.64 -5.24
CA PRO A 746 26.49 1.60 -4.67
C PRO A 746 26.13 2.08 -3.26
N LEU A 747 24.84 2.32 -3.00
CA LEU A 747 24.33 2.70 -1.68
C LEU A 747 24.25 1.50 -0.72
N GLY A 748 24.28 0.28 -1.23
CA GLY A 748 24.01 -0.95 -0.46
C GLY A 748 22.57 -1.45 -0.61
N ASP A 749 22.23 -2.50 0.10
CA ASP A 749 20.88 -3.04 0.17
C ASP A 749 20.06 -2.35 1.28
N PRO A 750 18.71 -2.46 1.28
CA PRO A 750 17.84 -1.77 2.23
C PRO A 750 18.29 -1.86 3.70
N VAL A 751 18.59 -3.08 4.19
CA VAL A 751 18.97 -3.28 5.61
C VAL A 751 20.28 -2.57 5.98
N PRO A 752 21.45 -2.84 5.34
CA PRO A 752 22.69 -2.15 5.69
C PRO A 752 22.67 -0.64 5.39
N PHE A 753 21.94 -0.19 4.35
CA PHE A 753 21.82 1.24 4.06
C PHE A 753 20.98 1.97 5.13
N SER A 754 19.88 1.38 5.58
CA SER A 754 19.11 1.90 6.71
C SER A 754 19.92 1.95 8.00
N ALA A 755 20.74 0.94 8.28
CA ALA A 755 21.67 0.96 9.42
C ALA A 755 22.69 2.10 9.32
N TYR A 756 23.25 2.34 8.13
CA TYR A 756 24.11 3.49 7.86
C TYR A 756 23.38 4.82 8.10
N LEU A 757 22.15 4.97 7.56
CA LEU A 757 21.36 6.19 7.76
C LEU A 757 21.01 6.44 9.22
N ILE A 758 20.70 5.40 10.02
CA ILE A 758 20.55 5.54 11.47
C ILE A 758 21.82 6.15 12.06
N GLY A 759 22.98 5.60 11.74
CA GLY A 759 24.26 6.12 12.18
C GLY A 759 24.43 7.60 11.84
N ARG A 760 24.05 8.03 10.63
CA ARG A 760 24.19 9.42 10.17
C ARG A 760 23.15 10.37 10.75
N LEU A 761 21.89 9.96 10.86
CA LEU A 761 20.75 10.84 11.16
C LEU A 761 20.42 10.88 12.65
N ALA A 762 20.66 9.81 13.40
CA ALA A 762 20.46 9.79 14.85
C ALA A 762 21.63 10.44 15.61
N ASN A 763 22.79 10.58 14.98
CA ASN A 763 23.99 11.17 15.58
C ASN A 763 24.34 12.53 14.94
N PRO A 764 25.12 13.38 15.61
CA PRO A 764 25.50 14.71 15.10
C PRO A 764 26.57 14.63 14.00
N THR A 765 26.23 14.14 12.80
CA THR A 765 27.18 13.90 11.69
C THR A 765 27.18 14.95 10.58
N GLU A 766 26.48 16.06 10.78
CA GLU A 766 26.26 17.13 9.78
C GLU A 766 25.60 16.64 8.48
N TYR A 767 25.01 15.44 8.48
CA TYR A 767 24.39 14.85 7.29
C TYR A 767 23.18 15.67 6.83
N ASP A 768 23.21 16.15 5.58
CA ASP A 768 22.21 17.06 5.00
C ASP A 768 21.57 16.53 3.69
N THR A 769 21.98 15.36 3.21
CA THR A 769 21.44 14.74 1.98
C THR A 769 19.96 14.39 2.12
N GLN A 770 19.14 14.81 1.17
CA GLN A 770 17.70 14.52 1.12
C GLN A 770 17.40 13.58 -0.06
N PHE A 771 17.15 12.30 0.23
CA PHE A 771 16.78 11.32 -0.81
C PHE A 771 15.31 11.45 -1.17
N ASN A 772 15.01 11.23 -2.45
CA ASN A 772 13.64 11.04 -2.93
C ASN A 772 13.25 9.58 -2.67
N LEU A 773 12.24 9.35 -1.83
CA LEU A 773 11.88 8.00 -1.38
C LEU A 773 11.27 7.18 -2.51
N ASP A 774 10.47 7.79 -3.38
CA ASP A 774 9.81 7.12 -4.52
C ASP A 774 10.79 6.77 -5.65
N SER A 775 12.06 7.16 -5.56
CA SER A 775 13.05 6.97 -6.63
C SER A 775 12.52 7.47 -7.99
N ASP A 776 11.76 8.56 -7.97
CA ASP A 776 10.88 9.07 -9.03
C ASP A 776 11.54 9.33 -10.40
N ARG A 777 12.86 9.47 -10.36
CA ARG A 777 13.75 9.74 -11.50
C ARG A 777 14.83 8.67 -11.64
N ALA A 778 14.53 7.49 -11.12
CA ALA A 778 15.41 6.36 -10.92
C ALA A 778 16.30 6.41 -9.66
N TYR A 779 17.27 5.51 -9.61
CA TYR A 779 18.07 5.22 -8.44
C TYR A 779 18.89 6.41 -7.92
N ALA A 780 18.89 6.57 -6.60
CA ALA A 780 19.72 7.51 -5.83
C ALA A 780 19.53 8.99 -6.20
N TYR A 781 18.37 9.35 -6.75
CA TYR A 781 18.01 10.75 -6.92
C TYR A 781 17.74 11.44 -5.59
N LEU A 782 18.25 12.66 -5.48
CA LEU A 782 17.90 13.55 -4.38
C LEU A 782 16.54 14.21 -4.63
N THR A 783 15.96 14.80 -3.59
CA THR A 783 14.69 15.53 -3.69
C THR A 783 14.78 16.61 -4.77
N TRP A 784 13.77 16.68 -5.64
CA TRP A 784 13.77 17.53 -6.82
C TRP A 784 12.41 18.21 -7.06
N ASP A 785 12.42 19.29 -7.84
CA ASP A 785 11.22 20.00 -8.28
C ASP A 785 11.37 20.48 -9.74
N TRP A 786 10.24 20.82 -10.32
CA TRP A 786 10.12 21.47 -11.61
C TRP A 786 10.82 22.84 -11.58
N ILE A 787 11.48 23.20 -12.69
CA ILE A 787 11.86 24.59 -12.93
C ILE A 787 10.58 25.35 -13.30
N ARG A 788 10.21 26.31 -12.45
CA ARG A 788 8.96 27.06 -12.54
C ARG A 788 9.16 28.40 -13.26
N GLY A 789 8.16 28.79 -14.05
CA GLY A 789 8.13 30.07 -14.77
C GLY A 789 7.42 31.18 -13.99
N GLU A 790 7.09 32.27 -14.68
CA GLU A 790 6.35 33.42 -14.11
C GLU A 790 4.82 33.26 -14.24
N GLU A 791 4.35 32.31 -15.05
CA GLU A 791 2.91 32.07 -15.21
C GLU A 791 2.32 31.46 -13.94
N LEU A 792 1.17 31.99 -13.51
CA LEU A 792 0.45 31.48 -12.35
C LEU A 792 -0.64 30.49 -12.76
N GLY A 793 -0.61 29.32 -12.14
CA GLY A 793 -1.66 28.32 -12.16
C GLY A 793 -2.58 28.43 -10.96
N THR A 794 -3.61 27.59 -10.94
CA THR A 794 -4.48 27.39 -9.79
C THR A 794 -4.60 25.89 -9.58
N ALA A 795 -4.14 25.39 -8.44
CA ALA A 795 -4.22 23.98 -8.09
C ALA A 795 -5.66 23.62 -7.70
N GLY A 796 -5.89 22.33 -7.43
CA GLY A 796 -7.18 21.77 -7.00
C GLY A 796 -7.89 22.70 -6.02
N MET A 797 -7.36 22.89 -4.81
CA MET A 797 -7.96 23.72 -3.75
C MET A 797 -7.94 25.25 -3.97
N GLY A 798 -7.82 25.75 -5.20
CA GLY A 798 -7.75 27.19 -5.47
C GLY A 798 -6.41 27.86 -5.15
N ILE A 799 -5.40 27.09 -4.73
CA ILE A 799 -4.06 27.59 -4.38
C ILE A 799 -3.36 28.11 -5.64
N LYS A 800 -2.84 29.34 -5.57
CA LYS A 800 -2.07 29.93 -6.68
C LYS A 800 -0.63 29.46 -6.60
N TYR A 801 -0.11 28.96 -7.71
CA TYR A 801 1.26 28.47 -7.79
C TYR A 801 1.93 28.93 -9.08
N ARG A 802 3.26 28.96 -9.12
CA ARG A 802 4.01 29.17 -10.36
C ARG A 802 4.05 27.88 -11.15
N LYS A 803 3.56 27.92 -12.39
CA LYS A 803 3.55 26.74 -13.27
C LYS A 803 4.97 26.32 -13.63
N PRO A 804 5.22 25.01 -13.77
CA PRO A 804 6.40 24.51 -14.47
C PRO A 804 6.60 25.21 -15.82
N VAL A 805 7.85 25.48 -16.21
CA VAL A 805 8.17 26.02 -17.54
C VAL A 805 7.75 25.05 -18.64
N VAL A 806 7.88 23.76 -18.35
CA VAL A 806 7.41 22.67 -19.19
C VAL A 806 6.30 21.98 -18.41
N PRO A 807 5.04 22.03 -18.89
CA PRO A 807 3.92 21.35 -18.23
C PRO A 807 4.22 19.86 -18.05
N PRO A 808 3.90 19.27 -16.90
CA PRO A 808 4.05 17.84 -16.66
C PRO A 808 2.86 17.05 -17.21
N GLN A 809 2.95 15.71 -17.20
CA GLN A 809 1.89 14.83 -17.68
C GLN A 809 0.53 15.06 -17.02
N GLY A 810 0.51 15.34 -15.71
CA GLY A 810 -0.73 15.60 -14.98
C GLY A 810 -1.37 16.97 -15.26
N ASP A 811 -0.74 17.85 -16.06
CA ASP A 811 -1.37 19.12 -16.48
C ASP A 811 -2.30 18.88 -17.67
N THR A 812 -3.58 18.66 -17.38
CA THR A 812 -4.59 18.30 -18.38
C THR A 812 -4.85 19.34 -19.45
N VAL A 813 -4.33 20.56 -19.30
CA VAL A 813 -4.54 21.69 -20.22
C VAL A 813 -3.27 22.06 -20.97
N GLY A 814 -2.13 22.02 -20.27
CA GLY A 814 -0.83 22.46 -20.78
C GLY A 814 0.03 21.35 -21.36
N TRP A 815 -0.26 20.08 -21.06
CA TRP A 815 0.58 18.96 -21.47
C TRP A 815 0.72 18.86 -22.99
N ASP A 816 1.96 18.80 -23.47
CA ASP A 816 2.28 18.80 -24.90
C ASP A 816 2.51 17.40 -25.47
N GLY A 817 2.11 16.36 -24.72
CA GLY A 817 2.38 14.98 -25.09
C GLY A 817 3.84 14.55 -24.85
N GLY A 818 4.54 15.21 -23.92
CA GLY A 818 5.94 14.89 -23.57
C GLY A 818 6.93 15.21 -24.68
N THR A 819 6.55 16.08 -25.64
CA THR A 819 7.43 16.44 -26.76
C THR A 819 8.53 17.40 -26.35
N THR A 820 8.29 18.19 -25.30
CA THR A 820 9.29 19.07 -24.69
C THR A 820 9.96 18.37 -23.51
N PRO A 821 11.32 18.35 -23.45
CA PRO A 821 12.02 17.77 -22.31
C PRO A 821 11.73 18.53 -21.02
N LEU A 822 11.50 17.80 -19.93
CA LEU A 822 11.32 18.38 -18.60
C LEU A 822 12.49 19.27 -18.19
N GLN A 823 12.23 20.22 -17.31
CA GLN A 823 13.25 21.08 -16.73
C GLN A 823 13.20 20.93 -15.22
N LEU A 824 14.27 20.39 -14.64
CA LEU A 824 14.31 19.93 -13.25
C LEU A 824 15.46 20.59 -12.49
N ARG A 825 15.32 20.65 -11.17
CA ARG A 825 16.37 21.05 -10.23
C ARG A 825 16.26 20.27 -8.93
N TYR A 826 17.36 20.13 -8.20
CA TYR A 826 17.29 19.64 -6.83
C TYR A 826 16.72 20.70 -5.89
N VAL A 827 15.90 20.21 -4.95
CA VAL A 827 15.39 20.95 -3.80
C VAL A 827 16.34 20.63 -2.65
N ASP A 828 16.84 21.67 -2.00
CA ASP A 828 17.81 21.57 -0.90
C ASP A 828 19.03 20.69 -1.26
N PRO A 829 19.80 21.04 -2.31
CA PRO A 829 21.00 20.28 -2.66
C PRO A 829 21.99 20.30 -1.48
N PRO A 830 22.70 19.18 -1.25
CA PRO A 830 23.65 19.04 -0.15
C PRO A 830 24.76 20.08 -0.27
N SER A 831 25.35 20.47 0.86
CA SER A 831 26.42 21.46 0.89
C SER A 831 27.58 21.02 -0.04
N PRO A 832 28.09 21.91 -0.92
CA PRO A 832 29.18 21.55 -1.82
C PRO A 832 30.38 21.05 -1.00
N PRO A 833 31.04 19.95 -1.42
CA PRO A 833 32.18 19.44 -0.69
C PRO A 833 33.25 20.53 -0.58
N ILE A 834 33.73 20.78 0.64
CA ILE A 834 34.83 21.73 0.86
C ILE A 834 36.05 21.12 0.18
N ILE A 835 36.37 21.60 -1.03
CA ILE A 835 37.64 21.33 -1.68
C ILE A 835 38.69 22.06 -0.82
N ILE A 836 39.27 21.36 0.15
CA ILE A 836 40.46 21.86 0.84
C ILE A 836 41.54 21.92 -0.23
N GLY A 837 41.71 23.11 -0.81
CA GLY A 837 42.82 23.43 -1.68
C GLY A 837 44.08 22.96 -0.97
N ARG A 838 44.78 22.02 -1.61
CA ARG A 838 46.05 21.48 -1.16
C ARG A 838 46.89 22.66 -0.67
N ALA A 839 47.16 22.72 0.63
CA ALA A 839 47.87 23.82 1.25
C ALA A 839 49.11 24.16 0.43
N ASP A 840 49.11 25.39 -0.07
CA ASP A 840 50.22 26.20 -0.54
C ASP A 840 51.49 25.43 -0.94
N ASP A 841 51.71 25.40 -2.26
CA ASP A 841 53.07 25.52 -2.79
C ASP A 841 53.70 26.76 -2.11
N PRO A 842 54.76 26.62 -1.29
CA PRO A 842 55.32 27.73 -0.52
C PRO A 842 55.86 28.89 -1.36
N ASP A 843 55.90 28.73 -2.69
CA ASP A 843 56.56 29.64 -3.63
C ASP A 843 55.61 30.27 -4.69
N GLY A 844 54.29 30.13 -4.56
CA GLY A 844 53.33 30.67 -5.54
C GLY A 844 52.81 32.07 -5.18
N GLU A 845 53.30 33.13 -5.85
CA GLU A 845 52.78 34.50 -5.70
C GLU A 845 51.27 34.62 -6.07
N PRO A 846 50.52 35.55 -5.45
CA PRO A 846 49.07 35.65 -5.60
C PRO A 846 48.67 36.21 -6.97
N GLN A 847 47.67 35.57 -7.62
CA GLN A 847 46.85 36.19 -8.66
C GLN A 847 45.39 36.28 -8.22
#